data_AF-A0A2K1YQE2-F1
#
_entry.id   AF-A0A2K1YQE2-F1
#
_cell.length_a   1.000
_cell.length_b   1.000
_cell.length_c   1.000
_cell.angle_alpha   90.00
_cell.angle_beta   90.00
_cell.angle_gamma   90.00
#
_symmetry.space_group_name_H-M   'P 1'
#
loop_
_entity.id
_entity.type
_entity.pdbx_description
1 polymer ?
#
loop_
_entity_poly.entity_id
_entity_poly.type
_entity_poly.pdbx_seq_one_letter_code
_entity_poly.pdbx_strand_id
1 'polypeptide(L)'
;MKSLPLHACTPSISSAIINRSYSLLHFTALVALFYYRLSSFLSSKPKASLPYLLVFASEMLLSIIWLFDQAYTWRPVSRTTFPERLPEDEELPGIDVFICTADHKKEPPLEVMNTVLSAMALDYPPDKLSVYLSDDGGSSLTLQGMREAWLFARSWLPFCRRFGIKIRCPKVYFSSLEDNYSGPLHSLEYEEEKEKIKGKYELFKERVNKAGEIIGSEEATNSKDHPPVIEVINDEPKNVAAIRQAKMPLLVYVSREKRPSHSHHFKAGALNVLLRVSGIMTNSPYILVLDCDMYCNDPTSARQAMCFHLDPKISPSLAFIQFPQKFHNINKNDIYDGQLRKLFVIRWPGIDGLQGPILSGTGFYMKREALYGNLSEKDVMRLKQSFGHSNEFIMLIYKIYQYCAIKNTESSSKLQQEAPFLSSCTYEKNTLWGEQMGFLYHSVVEDYFTGFILHCKGKTSVFCNPSKPAFLGSSTTNLNDLLVQGTRWNSGLFEVTLSKFCPFIYGLSRMPLLQTMCYGYLALQPLYFLPLWCLATLPQLCLLNGIPIYPQVSSSWFMVFSFIFLASLLKHLEEILSTGASIQTLLNEQRVWMMKSVTAYTFGSLDAIMKCFGMREASFLPTNKVADDEQVALYQMGKLNFQASTMILTPIITLIILNIVSFIGGVARMFIAGSWNETFGQVFLSLYILMVNYPVIEGMLLRKDKGRVPTPVTLLSLVITIFLLCLGHMTLSW
;
A
#
# COMPACT_ATOMS: atom_id res chain seq x y z
N MET A 1 9.13 -22.31 36.59
CA MET A 1 9.71 -22.49 35.23
C MET A 1 9.57 -21.17 34.48
N LYS A 2 10.60 -20.70 33.76
CA LYS A 2 10.45 -19.53 32.86
C LYS A 2 9.59 -19.97 31.67
N SER A 3 8.55 -19.21 31.33
CA SER A 3 7.78 -19.46 30.11
C SER A 3 8.69 -19.38 28.88
N LEU A 4 8.47 -20.28 27.92
CA LEU A 4 9.19 -20.25 26.64
C LEU A 4 8.80 -18.97 25.86
N PRO A 5 9.71 -18.40 25.05
CA PRO A 5 9.40 -17.21 24.28
C PRO A 5 8.35 -17.52 23.20
N LEU A 6 7.38 -16.62 23.02
CA LEU A 6 6.35 -16.72 21.98
C LEU A 6 6.85 -16.32 20.59
N HIS A 7 7.96 -15.57 20.52
CA HIS A 7 8.60 -15.19 19.28
C HIS A 7 10.12 -15.01 19.47
N ALA A 8 10.86 -14.99 18.36
CA ALA A 8 12.28 -14.66 18.31
C ALA A 8 12.52 -13.50 17.33
N CYS A 9 13.57 -12.70 17.58
CA CYS A 9 14.02 -11.63 16.70
C CYS A 9 15.51 -11.84 16.42
N THR A 10 15.86 -11.96 15.14
CA THR A 10 17.20 -12.30 14.67
C THR A 10 17.74 -11.15 13.83
N PRO A 11 18.82 -10.46 14.24
CA PRO A 11 19.42 -9.40 13.45
C PRO A 11 20.20 -9.97 12.26
N SER A 12 20.09 -9.34 11.08
CA SER A 12 20.93 -9.65 9.92
C SER A 12 22.23 -8.85 9.98
N ILE A 13 23.20 -9.36 10.74
CA ILE A 13 24.48 -8.66 11.01
C ILE A 13 25.25 -8.41 9.72
N SER A 14 25.39 -9.42 8.85
CA SER A 14 26.15 -9.30 7.60
C SER A 14 25.55 -8.25 6.67
N SER A 15 24.21 -8.25 6.49
CA SER A 15 23.53 -7.23 5.69
C SER A 15 23.73 -5.84 6.29
N ALA A 16 23.64 -5.69 7.61
CA ALA A 16 23.86 -4.41 8.27
C ALA A 16 25.27 -3.85 8.03
N ILE A 17 26.31 -4.71 8.08
CA ILE A 17 27.69 -4.31 7.81
C ILE A 17 27.83 -3.83 6.35
N ILE A 18 27.38 -4.64 5.39
CA ILE A 18 27.43 -4.30 3.95
C ILE A 18 26.73 -2.98 3.68
N ASN A 19 25.51 -2.81 4.21
CA ASN A 19 24.72 -1.60 4.03
C ASN A 19 25.43 -0.37 4.60
N ARG A 20 25.92 -0.44 5.84
CA ARG A 20 26.61 0.70 6.49
C ARG A 20 27.91 1.06 5.79
N SER A 21 28.69 0.08 5.35
CA SER A 21 29.91 0.30 4.56
C SER A 21 29.59 0.96 3.22
N TYR A 22 28.57 0.49 2.52
CA TYR A 22 28.07 1.13 1.30
C TYR A 22 27.65 2.58 1.56
N SER A 23 26.80 2.82 2.56
CA SER A 23 26.32 4.17 2.88
C SER A 23 27.48 5.11 3.21
N LEU A 24 28.50 4.65 3.95
CA LEU A 24 29.68 5.46 4.26
C LEU A 24 30.47 5.83 3.00
N LEU A 25 30.84 4.84 2.17
CA LEU A 25 31.63 5.06 0.96
C LEU A 25 30.88 5.93 -0.04
N HIS A 26 29.59 5.68 -0.22
CA HIS A 26 28.74 6.44 -1.13
C HIS A 26 28.56 7.88 -0.64
N PHE A 27 28.36 8.09 0.67
CA PHE A 27 28.30 9.42 1.26
C PHE A 27 29.61 10.20 1.05
N THR A 28 30.77 9.57 1.24
CA THR A 28 32.07 10.21 0.95
C THR A 28 32.18 10.63 -0.52
N ALA A 29 31.71 9.80 -1.45
CA ALA A 29 31.69 10.15 -2.87
C ALA A 29 30.73 11.32 -3.17
N LEU A 30 29.56 11.37 -2.53
CA LEU A 30 28.63 12.50 -2.65
C LEU A 30 29.24 13.81 -2.14
N VAL A 31 29.99 13.78 -1.04
CA VAL A 31 30.73 14.96 -0.54
C VAL A 31 31.77 15.42 -1.56
N ALA A 32 32.50 14.50 -2.18
CA ALA A 32 33.45 14.82 -3.25
C ALA A 32 32.76 15.39 -4.49
N LEU A 33 31.59 14.86 -4.88
CA LEU A 33 30.76 15.41 -5.96
C LEU A 33 30.31 16.84 -5.63
N PHE A 34 29.85 17.10 -4.41
CA PHE A 34 29.44 18.45 -4.00
C PHE A 34 30.60 19.43 -4.00
N TYR A 35 31.77 19.02 -3.51
CA TYR A 35 32.97 19.83 -3.58
C TYR A 35 33.34 20.17 -5.04
N TYR A 36 33.30 19.19 -5.94
CA TYR A 36 33.54 19.40 -7.36
C TYR A 36 32.53 20.39 -7.94
N ARG A 37 31.22 20.17 -7.72
CA ARG A 37 30.17 21.06 -8.22
C ARG A 37 30.35 22.49 -7.72
N LEU A 38 30.57 22.68 -6.42
CA LEU A 38 30.74 24.01 -5.84
C LEU A 38 32.00 24.71 -6.38
N SER A 39 33.13 23.99 -6.47
CA SER A 39 34.39 24.54 -6.97
C SER A 39 34.32 24.93 -8.45
N SER A 40 33.70 24.07 -9.27
CA SER A 40 33.47 24.35 -10.69
C SER A 40 32.52 25.53 -10.88
N PHE A 41 31.45 25.63 -10.08
CA PHE A 41 30.51 26.75 -10.16
C PHE A 41 31.21 28.08 -9.85
N LEU A 42 32.00 28.14 -8.77
CA LEU A 42 32.77 29.33 -8.40
C LEU A 42 33.84 29.72 -9.43
N SER A 43 34.33 28.75 -10.21
CA SER A 43 35.37 28.94 -11.23
C SER A 43 34.81 29.13 -12.65
N SER A 44 33.49 28.99 -12.86
CA SER A 44 32.87 28.94 -14.19
C SER A 44 32.55 30.31 -14.79
N LYS A 45 32.55 30.40 -16.12
CA LYS A 45 32.09 31.57 -16.90
C LYS A 45 30.55 31.69 -16.89
N PRO A 46 29.96 32.89 -17.07
CA PRO A 46 28.52 33.14 -16.87
C PRO A 46 27.56 32.25 -17.69
N LYS A 47 27.93 31.90 -18.93
CA LYS A 47 27.06 31.22 -19.92
C LYS A 47 26.63 29.79 -19.58
N ALA A 48 27.29 29.12 -18.62
CA ALA A 48 26.95 27.75 -18.21
C ALA A 48 26.37 27.68 -16.78
N SER A 49 26.15 28.83 -16.14
CA SER A 49 25.84 28.90 -14.71
C SER A 49 24.49 28.30 -14.33
N LEU A 50 23.44 28.54 -15.12
CA LEU A 50 22.08 28.09 -14.81
C LEU A 50 21.92 26.56 -14.93
N PRO A 51 22.29 25.88 -16.04
CA PRO A 51 22.19 24.42 -16.12
C PRO A 51 23.02 23.73 -15.05
N TYR A 52 24.21 24.25 -14.75
CA TYR A 52 25.09 23.70 -13.72
C TYR A 52 24.47 23.82 -12.32
N LEU A 53 23.87 24.97 -12.00
CA LEU A 53 23.15 25.20 -10.74
C LEU A 53 21.93 24.28 -10.58
N LEU A 54 21.12 24.13 -11.62
CA LEU A 54 19.91 23.30 -11.58
C LEU A 54 20.26 21.80 -11.46
N VAL A 55 21.30 21.34 -12.15
CA VAL A 55 21.81 19.97 -12.00
C VAL A 55 22.38 19.77 -10.60
N PHE A 56 23.16 20.72 -10.08
CA PHE A 56 23.70 20.62 -8.72
C PHE A 56 22.59 20.59 -7.65
N ALA A 57 21.59 21.46 -7.75
CA ALA A 57 20.42 21.45 -6.87
C ALA A 57 19.66 20.11 -6.93
N SER A 58 19.57 19.52 -8.12
CA SER A 58 18.94 18.21 -8.33
C SER A 58 19.73 17.08 -7.66
N GLU A 59 21.06 17.07 -7.83
CA GLU A 59 21.97 16.12 -7.18
C GLU A 59 21.93 16.26 -5.64
N MET A 60 21.86 17.49 -5.12
CA MET A 60 21.70 17.72 -3.68
C MET A 60 20.39 17.15 -3.15
N LEU A 61 19.26 17.43 -3.81
CA LEU A 61 17.96 16.94 -3.39
C LEU A 61 17.89 15.40 -3.46
N LEU A 62 18.41 14.79 -4.53
CA LEU A 62 18.51 13.33 -4.63
C LEU A 62 19.37 12.74 -3.53
N SER A 63 20.48 13.39 -3.18
CA SER A 63 21.37 12.94 -2.11
C SER A 63 20.71 13.02 -0.73
N ILE A 64 19.90 14.05 -0.48
CA ILE A 64 19.12 14.19 0.77
C ILE A 64 18.10 13.06 0.87
N ILE A 65 17.34 12.80 -0.20
CA ILE A 65 16.36 11.71 -0.20
C ILE A 65 17.07 10.34 -0.03
N TRP A 66 18.18 10.14 -0.73
CA TRP A 66 19.01 8.93 -0.60
C TRP A 66 19.51 8.72 0.83
N LEU A 67 19.96 9.79 1.50
CA LEU A 67 20.45 9.74 2.88
C LEU A 67 19.36 9.24 3.83
N PHE A 68 18.12 9.69 3.66
CA PHE A 68 17.01 9.22 4.47
C PHE A 68 16.63 7.76 4.17
N ASP A 69 16.76 7.29 2.93
CA ASP A 69 16.56 5.88 2.58
C ASP A 69 17.52 4.94 3.34
N GLN A 70 18.73 5.42 3.68
CA GLN A 70 19.72 4.61 4.41
C GLN A 70 19.27 4.20 5.81
N ALA A 71 18.33 4.94 6.41
CA ALA A 71 17.81 4.59 7.74
C ALA A 71 17.11 3.23 7.75
N TYR A 72 16.47 2.84 6.64
CA TYR A 72 15.85 1.53 6.50
C TYR A 72 16.89 0.41 6.57
N THR A 73 18.06 0.58 5.97
CA THR A 73 19.04 -0.52 5.86
C THR A 73 19.97 -0.63 7.07
N TRP A 74 19.77 0.22 8.09
CA TRP A 74 20.68 0.37 9.22
C TRP A 74 20.65 -0.81 10.20
N ARG A 75 19.48 -1.39 10.49
CA ARG A 75 19.31 -2.51 11.43
C ARG A 75 18.26 -3.52 10.94
N PRO A 76 18.50 -4.23 9.83
CA PRO A 76 17.60 -5.27 9.37
C PRO A 76 17.46 -6.41 10.40
N VAL A 77 16.22 -6.78 10.69
CA VAL A 77 15.87 -7.92 11.55
C VAL A 77 14.86 -8.83 10.87
N SER A 78 14.85 -10.11 11.25
CA SER A 78 13.79 -11.06 10.93
C SER A 78 13.16 -11.58 12.22
N ARG A 79 11.88 -11.95 12.14
CA ARG A 79 11.14 -12.46 13.29
C ARG A 79 10.52 -13.81 12.98
N THR A 80 10.46 -14.66 14.00
CA THR A 80 9.83 -15.98 13.94
C THR A 80 8.85 -16.09 15.10
N THR A 81 7.66 -16.61 14.83
CA THR A 81 6.59 -16.82 15.81
C THR A 81 6.48 -18.30 16.18
N PHE A 82 5.98 -18.57 17.38
CA PHE A 82 5.75 -19.93 17.90
C PHE A 82 4.30 -20.07 18.37
N PRO A 83 3.30 -20.13 17.45
CA PRO A 83 1.89 -20.23 17.80
C PRO A 83 1.53 -21.41 18.72
N GLU A 84 2.31 -22.49 18.66
CA GLU A 84 2.15 -23.68 19.52
C GLU A 84 2.43 -23.43 21.00
N ARG A 85 2.99 -22.27 21.35
CA ARG A 85 3.30 -21.86 22.73
C ARG A 85 2.30 -20.85 23.29
N LEU A 86 1.29 -20.48 22.49
CA LEU A 86 0.20 -19.64 22.96
C LEU A 86 -0.62 -20.35 24.04
N PRO A 87 -1.35 -19.58 24.87
CA PRO A 87 -2.36 -20.15 25.74
C PRO A 87 -3.40 -20.97 24.97
N GLU A 88 -4.13 -21.81 25.73
CA GLU A 88 -5.29 -22.54 25.21
C GLU A 88 -6.35 -21.61 24.63
N ASP A 89 -7.19 -22.15 23.75
CA ASP A 89 -8.19 -21.40 23.00
C ASP A 89 -9.16 -20.60 23.90
N GLU A 90 -9.47 -21.11 25.10
CA GLU A 90 -10.29 -20.46 26.12
C GLU A 90 -9.64 -19.20 26.72
N GLU A 91 -8.32 -19.06 26.67
CA GLU A 91 -7.57 -17.92 27.20
C GLU A 91 -7.23 -16.87 26.13
N LEU A 92 -7.36 -17.21 24.86
CA LEU A 92 -7.10 -16.27 23.76
C LEU A 92 -8.04 -15.05 23.79
N PRO A 93 -7.61 -13.86 23.36
CA PRO A 93 -8.47 -12.69 23.32
C PRO A 93 -9.43 -12.69 22.10
N GLY A 94 -10.47 -11.87 22.13
CA GLY A 94 -11.31 -11.62 20.95
C GLY A 94 -10.57 -10.88 19.83
N ILE A 95 -10.95 -11.13 18.57
CA ILE A 95 -10.47 -10.45 17.36
C ILE A 95 -11.67 -10.04 16.51
N ASP A 96 -11.76 -8.75 16.19
CA ASP A 96 -12.66 -8.24 15.16
C ASP A 96 -11.90 -8.12 13.83
N VAL A 97 -12.47 -8.57 12.73
CA VAL A 97 -11.94 -8.42 11.38
C VAL A 97 -12.74 -7.35 10.66
N PHE A 98 -12.09 -6.28 10.23
CA PHE A 98 -12.68 -5.20 9.46
C PHE A 98 -12.30 -5.35 8.00
N ILE A 99 -13.31 -5.43 7.14
CA ILE A 99 -13.17 -5.47 5.69
C ILE A 99 -13.91 -4.25 5.14
N CYS A 100 -13.25 -3.45 4.30
CA CYS A 100 -13.86 -2.26 3.69
C CYS A 100 -14.06 -2.45 2.18
N THR A 101 -15.26 -2.18 1.70
CA THR A 101 -15.60 -2.07 0.27
C THR A 101 -16.28 -0.73 0.00
N ALA A 102 -16.12 -0.17 -1.20
CA ALA A 102 -16.60 1.16 -1.53
C ALA A 102 -17.53 1.23 -2.75
N ASP A 103 -17.37 0.34 -3.73
CA ASP A 103 -18.14 0.38 -4.97
C ASP A 103 -18.27 -1.03 -5.57
N HIS A 104 -19.49 -1.57 -5.55
CA HIS A 104 -19.79 -2.93 -6.06
C HIS A 104 -19.46 -3.12 -7.55
N LYS A 105 -19.35 -2.05 -8.36
CA LYS A 105 -18.96 -2.15 -9.77
C LYS A 105 -17.46 -2.29 -9.95
N LYS A 106 -16.68 -1.64 -9.08
CA LYS A 106 -15.21 -1.72 -9.10
C LYS A 106 -14.69 -2.88 -8.28
N GLU A 107 -15.43 -3.29 -7.26
CA GLU A 107 -15.11 -4.32 -6.28
C GLU A 107 -16.26 -5.33 -6.26
N PRO A 108 -16.27 -6.31 -7.19
CA PRO A 108 -17.41 -7.21 -7.37
C PRO A 108 -17.77 -7.96 -6.08
N PRO A 109 -19.04 -7.99 -5.66
CA PRO A 109 -19.46 -8.60 -4.39
C PRO A 109 -19.01 -10.05 -4.21
N LEU A 110 -18.98 -10.85 -5.28
CA LEU A 110 -18.48 -12.22 -5.21
C LEU A 110 -17.02 -12.29 -4.74
N GLU A 111 -16.16 -11.40 -5.22
CA GLU A 111 -14.74 -11.35 -4.80
C GLU A 111 -14.63 -10.91 -3.34
N VAL A 112 -15.39 -9.87 -2.95
CA VAL A 112 -15.48 -9.41 -1.55
C VAL A 112 -15.92 -10.55 -0.64
N MET A 113 -16.90 -11.34 -1.03
CA MET A 113 -17.40 -12.48 -0.24
C MET A 113 -16.37 -13.60 -0.09
N ASN A 114 -15.50 -13.84 -1.08
CA ASN A 114 -14.40 -14.80 -0.93
C ASN A 114 -13.41 -14.34 0.16
N THR A 115 -13.13 -13.03 0.25
CA THR A 115 -12.35 -12.43 1.33
C THR A 115 -13.04 -12.60 2.68
N VAL A 116 -14.34 -12.30 2.78
CA VAL A 116 -15.16 -12.52 3.99
C VAL A 116 -15.11 -13.98 4.44
N LEU A 117 -15.34 -14.93 3.53
CA LEU A 117 -15.31 -16.37 3.82
C LEU A 117 -13.92 -16.83 4.31
N SER A 118 -12.85 -16.30 3.72
CA SER A 118 -11.48 -16.59 4.17
C SER A 118 -11.19 -16.05 5.57
N ALA A 119 -11.72 -14.86 5.90
CA ALA A 119 -11.58 -14.24 7.22
C ALA A 119 -12.34 -15.02 8.29
N MET A 120 -13.57 -15.45 8.00
CA MET A 120 -14.35 -16.32 8.89
C MET A 120 -13.70 -17.69 9.14
N ALA A 121 -12.80 -18.11 8.25
CA ALA A 121 -12.13 -19.41 8.29
C ALA A 121 -10.69 -19.34 8.85
N LEU A 122 -10.29 -18.23 9.46
CA LEU A 122 -9.03 -18.14 10.22
C LEU A 122 -8.98 -19.23 11.30
N ASP A 123 -7.78 -19.75 11.57
CA ASP A 123 -7.53 -20.72 12.64
C ASP A 123 -7.52 -19.99 14.00
N TYR A 124 -8.73 -19.77 14.52
CA TYR A 124 -8.99 -19.09 15.78
C TYR A 124 -10.32 -19.57 16.39
N PRO A 125 -10.53 -19.45 17.71
CA PRO A 125 -11.79 -19.84 18.34
C PRO A 125 -12.97 -19.09 17.71
N PRO A 126 -14.00 -19.79 17.19
CA PRO A 126 -15.11 -19.16 16.46
C PRO A 126 -15.89 -18.15 17.28
N ASP A 127 -16.03 -18.38 18.59
CA ASP A 127 -16.69 -17.46 19.52
C ASP A 127 -15.85 -16.22 19.86
N LYS A 128 -14.56 -16.21 19.49
CA LYS A 128 -13.64 -15.08 19.68
C LYS A 128 -13.29 -14.38 18.39
N LEU A 129 -13.87 -14.80 17.28
CA LEU A 129 -13.67 -14.19 15.98
C LEU A 129 -14.97 -13.55 15.52
N SER A 130 -14.91 -12.30 15.08
CA SER A 130 -16.06 -11.58 14.53
C SER A 130 -15.64 -10.85 13.26
N VAL A 131 -16.46 -10.90 12.22
CA VAL A 131 -16.16 -10.29 10.91
C VAL A 131 -17.18 -9.20 10.62
N TYR A 132 -16.66 -8.00 10.34
CA TYR A 132 -17.41 -6.80 10.01
C TYR A 132 -17.07 -6.37 8.58
N LEU A 133 -18.08 -6.31 7.72
CA LEU A 133 -17.94 -5.74 6.39
C LEU A 133 -18.53 -4.34 6.39
N SER A 134 -17.69 -3.32 6.15
CA SER A 134 -18.14 -1.97 5.85
C SER A 134 -18.37 -1.82 4.36
N ASP A 135 -19.61 -1.57 3.95
CA ASP A 135 -19.96 -1.17 2.59
C ASP A 135 -20.21 0.34 2.52
N ASP A 136 -19.20 1.05 2.01
CA ASP A 136 -19.26 2.49 1.82
C ASP A 136 -20.17 2.88 0.64
N GLY A 137 -20.50 1.96 -0.27
CA GLY A 137 -21.43 2.18 -1.37
C GLY A 137 -22.89 1.98 -0.98
N GLY A 138 -23.15 1.30 0.15
CA GLY A 138 -24.50 0.98 0.62
C GLY A 138 -25.29 0.12 -0.36
N SER A 139 -24.63 -0.81 -1.05
CA SER A 139 -25.24 -1.60 -2.12
C SER A 139 -26.04 -2.77 -1.55
N SER A 140 -27.30 -2.90 -1.96
CA SER A 140 -28.11 -4.06 -1.57
C SER A 140 -27.56 -5.36 -2.15
N LEU A 141 -26.86 -5.31 -3.28
CA LEU A 141 -26.17 -6.46 -3.86
C LEU A 141 -25.04 -6.96 -2.95
N THR A 142 -24.25 -6.06 -2.35
CA THR A 142 -23.22 -6.44 -1.38
C THR A 142 -23.85 -7.11 -0.16
N LEU A 143 -24.94 -6.54 0.37
CA LEU A 143 -25.68 -7.11 1.51
C LEU A 143 -26.26 -8.50 1.17
N GLN A 144 -26.88 -8.65 0.00
CA GLN A 144 -27.39 -9.94 -0.46
C GLN A 144 -26.27 -10.96 -0.65
N GLY A 145 -25.14 -10.53 -1.21
CA GLY A 145 -23.93 -11.35 -1.31
C GLY A 145 -23.46 -11.87 0.05
N MET A 146 -23.54 -11.04 1.08
CA MET A 146 -23.17 -11.39 2.45
C MET A 146 -24.12 -12.41 3.08
N ARG A 147 -25.42 -12.33 2.81
CA ARG A 147 -26.40 -13.34 3.22
C ARG A 147 -26.16 -14.70 2.53
N GLU A 148 -25.89 -14.69 1.22
CA GLU A 148 -25.55 -15.93 0.51
C GLU A 148 -24.21 -16.51 0.97
N ALA A 149 -23.21 -15.67 1.26
CA ALA A 149 -21.93 -16.08 1.82
C ALA A 149 -22.12 -16.75 3.19
N TRP A 150 -22.99 -16.22 4.06
CA TRP A 150 -23.33 -16.84 5.33
C TRP A 150 -23.91 -18.25 5.16
N LEU A 151 -24.85 -18.43 4.22
CA LEU A 151 -25.43 -19.75 3.93
C LEU A 151 -24.36 -20.75 3.47
N PHE A 152 -23.43 -20.34 2.61
CA PHE A 152 -22.31 -21.16 2.19
C PHE A 152 -21.33 -21.45 3.34
N ALA A 153 -21.02 -20.44 4.17
CA ALA A 153 -20.10 -20.53 5.30
C ALA A 153 -20.50 -21.66 6.28
N ARG A 154 -21.80 -21.89 6.49
CA ARG A 154 -22.32 -22.98 7.33
C ARG A 154 -21.89 -24.37 6.90
N SER A 155 -21.51 -24.53 5.63
CA SER A 155 -20.95 -25.78 5.09
C SER A 155 -19.43 -25.70 4.95
N TRP A 156 -18.91 -24.54 4.54
CA TRP A 156 -17.48 -24.30 4.32
C TRP A 156 -16.63 -24.34 5.60
N LEU A 157 -17.04 -23.65 6.67
CA LEU A 157 -16.25 -23.56 7.90
C LEU A 157 -16.10 -24.91 8.64
N PRO A 158 -17.15 -25.73 8.77
CA PRO A 158 -17.01 -27.07 9.35
C PRO A 158 -16.11 -27.98 8.50
N PHE A 159 -16.26 -27.95 7.17
CA PHE A 159 -15.39 -28.68 6.23
C PHE A 159 -13.92 -28.27 6.42
N CYS A 160 -13.66 -26.97 6.43
CA CYS A 160 -12.35 -26.38 6.68
C CYS A 160 -11.70 -26.86 7.98
N ARG A 161 -12.46 -26.92 9.07
CA ARG A 161 -11.98 -27.35 10.39
C ARG A 161 -11.76 -28.86 10.44
N ARG A 162 -12.73 -29.64 9.98
CA ARG A 162 -12.68 -31.11 10.03
C ARG A 162 -11.49 -31.67 9.25
N PHE A 163 -11.22 -31.14 8.07
CA PHE A 163 -10.16 -31.64 7.19
C PHE A 163 -8.87 -30.82 7.23
N GLY A 164 -8.74 -29.84 8.13
CA GLY A 164 -7.52 -29.03 8.28
C GLY A 164 -7.13 -28.26 7.01
N ILE A 165 -8.10 -27.78 6.23
CA ILE A 165 -7.89 -27.15 4.92
C ILE A 165 -7.01 -25.91 5.03
N LYS A 166 -5.83 -25.88 4.39
CA LYS A 166 -4.91 -24.74 4.52
C LYS A 166 -5.29 -23.53 3.66
N ILE A 167 -6.04 -23.71 2.58
CA ILE A 167 -6.47 -22.64 1.68
C ILE A 167 -7.90 -22.26 2.07
N ARG A 168 -8.05 -21.12 2.75
CA ARG A 168 -9.34 -20.70 3.33
C ARG A 168 -10.23 -19.92 2.37
N CYS A 169 -9.65 -19.35 1.32
CA CYS A 169 -10.39 -18.68 0.25
C CYS A 169 -10.98 -19.75 -0.70
N PRO A 170 -12.31 -19.89 -0.80
CA PRO A 170 -12.92 -20.98 -1.56
C PRO A 170 -12.67 -20.83 -3.08
N LYS A 171 -12.65 -19.60 -3.61
CA LYS A 171 -12.23 -19.34 -5.01
C LYS A 171 -10.88 -19.97 -5.34
N VAL A 172 -9.91 -19.79 -4.46
CA VAL A 172 -8.54 -20.29 -4.65
C VAL A 172 -8.49 -21.80 -4.42
N TYR A 173 -9.17 -22.30 -3.40
CA TYR A 173 -9.20 -23.73 -3.08
C TYR A 173 -9.80 -24.56 -4.21
N PHE A 174 -10.89 -24.10 -4.82
CA PHE A 174 -11.54 -24.82 -5.93
C PHE A 174 -10.93 -24.55 -7.31
N SER A 175 -10.05 -23.56 -7.45
CA SER A 175 -9.31 -23.28 -8.69
C SER A 175 -7.90 -23.87 -8.72
N SER A 176 -7.30 -24.14 -7.56
CA SER A 176 -5.97 -24.74 -7.49
C SER A 176 -6.01 -26.20 -7.95
N LEU A 177 -5.15 -26.54 -8.92
CA LEU A 177 -4.91 -27.92 -9.35
C LEU A 177 -4.18 -28.76 -8.29
N GLU A 178 -3.56 -28.11 -7.30
CA GLU A 178 -2.83 -28.75 -6.21
C GLU A 178 -3.74 -28.96 -4.97
N ASP A 179 -4.14 -30.22 -4.76
CA ASP A 179 -4.84 -30.65 -3.55
C ASP A 179 -3.90 -30.64 -2.34
N ASN A 180 -3.98 -29.58 -1.53
CA ASN A 180 -3.11 -29.33 -0.39
C ASN A 180 -3.55 -30.02 0.92
N TYR A 181 -4.25 -31.15 0.82
CA TYR A 181 -4.67 -31.96 1.97
C TYR A 181 -3.47 -32.72 2.56
N SER A 182 -3.15 -32.48 3.83
CA SER A 182 -2.02 -33.12 4.53
C SER A 182 -2.41 -34.32 5.40
N GLY A 183 -3.63 -34.84 5.26
CA GLY A 183 -4.08 -36.02 5.99
C GLY A 183 -3.69 -37.34 5.31
N PRO A 184 -3.90 -38.49 5.97
CA PRO A 184 -3.67 -39.80 5.36
C PRO A 184 -4.53 -39.93 4.10
N LEU A 185 -3.91 -40.44 3.03
CA LEU A 185 -4.46 -40.78 1.71
C LEU A 185 -5.99 -40.57 1.57
N HIS A 186 -6.40 -39.57 0.77
CA HIS A 186 -7.76 -39.25 0.32
C HIS A 186 -8.82 -40.26 0.78
N SER A 187 -9.43 -40.03 1.94
CA SER A 187 -10.59 -40.83 2.34
C SER A 187 -11.70 -40.58 1.33
N LEU A 188 -12.43 -41.64 0.94
CA LEU A 188 -13.64 -41.52 0.11
C LEU A 188 -14.59 -40.45 0.69
N GLU A 189 -14.69 -40.38 2.01
CA GLU A 189 -15.45 -39.36 2.73
C GLU A 189 -15.01 -37.92 2.39
N TYR A 190 -13.71 -37.65 2.31
CA TYR A 190 -13.19 -36.33 1.97
C TYR A 190 -13.55 -35.93 0.53
N GLU A 191 -13.37 -36.81 -0.45
CA GLU A 191 -13.66 -36.50 -1.85
C GLU A 191 -15.17 -36.31 -2.10
N GLU A 192 -16.01 -37.17 -1.53
CA GLU A 192 -17.47 -37.03 -1.61
C GLU A 192 -17.95 -35.71 -1.02
N GLU A 193 -17.39 -35.31 0.12
CA GLU A 193 -17.74 -34.05 0.75
C GLU A 193 -17.15 -32.84 0.02
N LYS A 194 -15.91 -32.93 -0.47
CA LYS A 194 -15.29 -31.88 -1.28
C LYS A 194 -16.15 -31.56 -2.50
N GLU A 195 -16.62 -32.57 -3.24
CA GLU A 195 -17.51 -32.37 -4.39
C GLU A 195 -18.87 -31.79 -3.97
N LYS A 196 -19.43 -32.24 -2.84
CA LYS A 196 -20.67 -31.65 -2.28
C LYS A 196 -20.50 -30.17 -1.93
N ILE A 197 -19.38 -29.79 -1.32
CA ILE A 197 -19.09 -28.40 -0.95
C ILE A 197 -18.78 -27.56 -2.19
N LYS A 198 -18.10 -28.13 -3.19
CA LYS A 198 -17.88 -27.50 -4.50
C LYS A 198 -19.20 -27.17 -5.19
N GLY A 199 -20.15 -28.11 -5.23
CA GLY A 199 -21.49 -27.85 -5.76
C GLY A 199 -22.22 -26.72 -5.03
N LYS A 200 -22.07 -26.63 -3.70
CA LYS A 200 -22.62 -25.50 -2.91
C LYS A 200 -21.92 -24.18 -3.21
N TYR A 201 -20.62 -24.20 -3.50
CA TYR A 201 -19.87 -23.02 -3.88
C TYR A 201 -20.29 -22.49 -5.26
N GLU A 202 -20.50 -23.39 -6.23
CA GLU A 202 -21.05 -23.03 -7.55
C GLU A 202 -22.44 -22.41 -7.43
N LEU A 203 -23.32 -23.00 -6.62
CA LEU A 203 -24.65 -22.45 -6.35
C LEU A 203 -24.58 -21.07 -5.67
N PHE A 204 -23.65 -20.88 -4.73
CA PHE A 204 -23.40 -19.59 -4.11
C PHE A 204 -22.98 -18.54 -5.16
N LYS A 205 -22.04 -18.86 -6.06
CA LYS A 205 -21.63 -17.96 -7.15
C LYS A 205 -22.81 -17.59 -8.05
N GLU A 206 -23.60 -18.59 -8.46
CA GLU A 206 -24.77 -18.38 -9.31
C GLU A 206 -25.77 -17.42 -8.66
N ARG A 207 -26.09 -17.62 -7.38
CA ARG A 207 -27.04 -16.76 -6.66
C ARG A 207 -26.56 -15.32 -6.51
N VAL A 208 -25.28 -15.11 -6.20
CA VAL A 208 -24.69 -13.77 -6.12
C VAL A 208 -24.73 -13.08 -7.49
N ASN A 209 -24.36 -13.79 -8.55
CA ASN A 209 -24.38 -13.23 -9.91
C ASN A 209 -25.81 -12.92 -10.38
N LYS A 210 -26.76 -13.83 -10.14
CA LYS A 210 -28.18 -13.62 -10.48
C LYS A 210 -28.79 -12.45 -9.71
N ALA A 211 -28.43 -12.28 -8.44
CA ALA A 211 -28.83 -11.09 -7.68
C ALA A 211 -28.28 -9.81 -8.33
N GLY A 212 -27.06 -9.86 -8.88
CA GLY A 212 -26.45 -8.74 -9.60
C GLY A 212 -27.19 -8.38 -10.89
N GLU A 213 -27.68 -9.37 -11.63
CA GLU A 213 -28.49 -9.14 -12.84
C GLU A 213 -29.84 -8.49 -12.51
N ILE A 214 -30.51 -8.95 -11.45
CA ILE A 214 -31.82 -8.43 -11.03
C ILE A 214 -31.66 -7.02 -10.44
N ILE A 215 -30.84 -6.88 -9.42
CA ILE A 215 -30.67 -5.62 -8.67
C ILE A 215 -29.98 -4.55 -9.53
N GLY A 216 -29.03 -4.95 -10.39
CA GLY A 216 -28.34 -4.05 -11.32
C GLY A 216 -29.27 -3.40 -12.35
N SER A 217 -30.46 -3.96 -12.58
CA SER A 217 -31.50 -3.38 -13.45
C SER A 217 -32.46 -2.43 -12.71
N GLU A 218 -32.52 -2.49 -11.38
CA GLU A 218 -33.52 -1.80 -10.55
C GLU A 218 -32.94 -0.71 -9.61
N GLU A 219 -31.65 -0.74 -9.26
CA GLU A 219 -31.07 0.20 -8.29
C GLU A 219 -30.27 1.37 -8.91
N ALA A 220 -30.84 2.57 -8.74
CA ALA A 220 -30.08 3.79 -8.53
C ALA A 220 -30.07 4.13 -7.02
N THR A 221 -29.52 3.25 -6.18
CA THR A 221 -29.27 3.59 -4.78
C THR A 221 -28.29 4.77 -4.74
N ASN A 222 -28.72 5.88 -4.14
CA ASN A 222 -27.89 7.08 -4.04
C ASN A 222 -26.78 6.81 -3.00
N SER A 223 -25.65 6.28 -3.45
CA SER A 223 -24.46 6.00 -2.62
C SER A 223 -23.89 7.21 -1.87
N LYS A 224 -24.37 8.42 -2.18
CA LYS A 224 -24.00 9.66 -1.48
C LYS A 224 -25.03 10.11 -0.45
N ASP A 225 -26.23 9.55 -0.46
CA ASP A 225 -27.34 9.94 0.41
C ASP A 225 -28.20 8.73 0.81
N HIS A 226 -27.87 8.13 1.96
CA HIS A 226 -28.60 6.98 2.49
C HIS A 226 -28.48 6.91 4.02
N PRO A 227 -29.50 6.36 4.71
CA PRO A 227 -29.42 6.08 6.14
C PRO A 227 -28.38 4.98 6.44
N PRO A 228 -27.97 4.83 7.70
CA PRO A 228 -27.12 3.71 8.08
C PRO A 228 -27.91 2.39 8.06
N VAL A 229 -27.23 1.30 7.68
CA VAL A 229 -27.77 -0.06 7.68
C VAL A 229 -26.80 -0.95 8.43
N ILE A 230 -27.25 -1.54 9.53
CA ILE A 230 -26.47 -2.49 10.33
C ILE A 230 -27.27 -3.77 10.44
N GLU A 231 -26.69 -4.88 9.98
CA GLU A 231 -27.34 -6.18 9.99
C GLU A 231 -26.38 -7.23 10.55
N VAL A 232 -26.79 -7.88 11.63
CA VAL A 232 -26.14 -9.11 12.11
C VAL A 232 -26.69 -10.26 11.28
N ILE A 233 -25.85 -10.88 10.46
CA ILE A 233 -26.29 -11.94 9.55
C ILE A 233 -26.45 -13.23 10.34
N ASN A 234 -27.70 -13.61 10.58
CA ASN A 234 -28.05 -14.76 11.41
C ASN A 234 -29.32 -15.45 10.91
N ASP A 235 -29.41 -15.79 9.63
CA ASP A 235 -30.56 -16.55 9.12
C ASP A 235 -30.58 -17.96 9.73
N GLU A 236 -31.39 -18.15 10.78
CA GLU A 236 -31.92 -19.45 11.15
C GLU A 236 -33.00 -19.83 10.12
N PRO A 237 -32.80 -20.89 9.31
CA PRO A 237 -33.88 -21.36 8.46
C PRO A 237 -35.00 -21.87 9.34
N LYS A 238 -36.21 -21.31 9.19
CA LYS A 238 -37.45 -21.73 9.87
C LYS A 238 -37.80 -23.22 9.69
N ASN A 239 -37.05 -23.98 8.88
CA ASN A 239 -37.25 -25.41 8.65
C ASN A 239 -35.94 -26.11 8.22
N VAL A 240 -34.99 -26.38 9.12
CA VAL A 240 -34.09 -27.55 8.97
C VAL A 240 -33.64 -28.02 10.36
N ALA A 241 -34.28 -29.08 10.86
CA ALA A 241 -33.73 -29.87 11.95
C ALA A 241 -32.43 -30.56 11.47
N ALA A 242 -31.40 -30.56 12.33
CA ALA A 242 -30.20 -31.40 12.24
C ALA A 242 -29.06 -31.00 11.26
N ILE A 243 -28.55 -29.77 11.37
CA ILE A 243 -27.08 -29.58 11.26
C ILE A 243 -26.62 -29.27 12.67
N ARG A 244 -25.81 -30.15 13.30
CA ARG A 244 -25.11 -29.86 14.57
C ARG A 244 -24.62 -28.41 14.49
N GLN A 245 -25.13 -27.51 15.34
CA GLN A 245 -24.85 -26.08 15.30
C GLN A 245 -23.33 -25.86 15.41
N ALA A 246 -22.63 -25.85 14.28
CA ALA A 246 -21.22 -25.56 14.25
C ALA A 246 -21.07 -24.12 14.72
N LYS A 247 -20.26 -23.87 15.75
CA LYS A 247 -19.98 -22.50 16.20
C LYS A 247 -19.44 -21.70 15.01
N MET A 248 -20.14 -20.63 14.66
CA MET A 248 -19.81 -19.71 13.57
C MET A 248 -19.30 -18.39 14.16
N PRO A 249 -18.29 -17.75 13.55
CA PRO A 249 -17.95 -16.37 13.85
C PRO A 249 -19.15 -15.44 13.62
N LEU A 250 -19.26 -14.38 14.42
CA LEU A 250 -20.24 -13.32 14.19
C LEU A 250 -19.96 -12.66 12.83
N LEU A 251 -21.01 -12.42 12.04
CA LEU A 251 -20.91 -11.73 10.76
C LEU A 251 -21.82 -10.49 10.77
N VAL A 252 -21.25 -9.30 10.59
CA VAL A 252 -21.98 -8.03 10.69
C VAL A 252 -21.76 -7.18 9.44
N TYR A 253 -22.84 -6.87 8.74
CA TYR A 253 -22.87 -5.88 7.68
C TYR A 253 -23.02 -4.48 8.28
N VAL A 254 -22.22 -3.53 7.82
CA VAL A 254 -22.30 -2.12 8.21
C VAL A 254 -22.23 -1.25 6.96
N SER A 255 -23.29 -0.49 6.72
CA SER A 255 -23.27 0.67 5.83
C SER A 255 -23.53 1.89 6.71
N ARG A 256 -22.59 2.85 6.70
CA ARG A 256 -22.71 4.07 7.52
C ARG A 256 -23.67 5.06 6.88
N GLU A 257 -24.18 6.00 7.67
CA GLU A 257 -24.96 7.08 7.10
C GLU A 257 -24.09 7.95 6.18
N LYS A 258 -24.61 8.30 5.01
CA LYS A 258 -24.00 9.28 4.11
C LYS A 258 -25.00 10.36 3.77
N ARG A 259 -24.53 11.61 3.80
CA ARG A 259 -25.26 12.81 3.37
C ARG A 259 -24.33 13.68 2.54
N PRO A 260 -24.78 14.29 1.43
CA PRO A 260 -23.92 15.13 0.59
C PRO A 260 -23.30 16.33 1.32
N SER A 261 -23.92 16.80 2.41
CA SER A 261 -23.48 17.93 3.23
C SER A 261 -22.36 17.59 4.22
N HIS A 262 -21.98 16.33 4.36
CA HIS A 262 -21.00 15.88 5.36
C HIS A 262 -19.84 15.14 4.70
N SER A 263 -18.61 15.51 5.08
CA SER A 263 -17.42 14.74 4.70
C SER A 263 -17.49 13.35 5.35
N HIS A 264 -17.17 12.33 4.58
CA HIS A 264 -17.16 10.95 5.07
C HIS A 264 -15.74 10.39 5.22
N HIS A 265 -14.68 11.14 4.88
CA HIS A 265 -13.29 10.73 5.15
C HIS A 265 -12.91 9.33 4.61
N PHE A 266 -13.50 8.91 3.49
CA PHE A 266 -13.19 7.67 2.76
C PHE A 266 -13.06 6.44 3.70
N LYS A 267 -11.97 5.67 3.55
CA LYS A 267 -11.70 4.45 4.32
C LYS A 267 -11.47 4.73 5.82
N ALA A 268 -10.80 5.83 6.18
CA ALA A 268 -10.55 6.19 7.57
C ALA A 268 -11.87 6.34 8.36
N GLY A 269 -12.83 7.05 7.79
CA GLY A 269 -14.15 7.21 8.42
C GLY A 269 -14.93 5.89 8.49
N ALA A 270 -14.82 5.03 7.46
CA ALA A 270 -15.45 3.71 7.48
C ALA A 270 -14.89 2.83 8.60
N LEU A 271 -13.56 2.82 8.76
CA LEU A 271 -12.88 2.12 9.85
C LEU A 271 -13.24 2.70 11.23
N ASN A 272 -13.43 4.01 11.35
CA ASN A 272 -13.85 4.62 12.62
C ASN A 272 -15.30 4.28 12.98
N VAL A 273 -16.21 4.21 12.01
CA VAL A 273 -17.57 3.68 12.23
C VAL A 273 -17.51 2.22 12.68
N LEU A 274 -16.73 1.38 11.99
CA LEU A 274 -16.52 -0.02 12.41
C LEU A 274 -15.94 -0.11 13.83
N LEU A 275 -14.99 0.75 14.18
CA LEU A 275 -14.38 0.79 15.51
C LEU A 275 -15.40 1.08 16.60
N ARG A 276 -16.36 1.98 16.34
CA ARG A 276 -17.45 2.29 17.28
C ARG A 276 -18.50 1.18 17.35
N VAL A 277 -18.99 0.72 16.19
CA VAL A 277 -20.04 -0.31 16.11
C VAL A 277 -19.55 -1.63 16.74
N SER A 278 -18.36 -2.10 16.37
CA SER A 278 -17.78 -3.29 17.00
C SER A 278 -17.49 -3.10 18.49
N GLY A 279 -17.15 -1.87 18.91
CA GLY A 279 -16.90 -1.52 20.32
C GLY A 279 -18.12 -1.71 21.24
N ILE A 280 -19.34 -1.63 20.70
CA ILE A 280 -20.56 -1.94 21.46
C ILE A 280 -21.09 -3.36 21.24
N MET A 281 -20.63 -4.05 20.19
CA MET A 281 -21.14 -5.39 19.83
C MET A 281 -20.29 -6.53 20.39
N THR A 282 -18.98 -6.48 20.18
CA THR A 282 -18.02 -7.54 20.56
C THR A 282 -16.92 -7.01 21.46
N ASN A 283 -16.56 -5.74 21.28
CA ASN A 283 -15.53 -5.00 22.00
C ASN A 283 -14.18 -5.75 22.06
N SER A 284 -13.82 -6.44 20.96
CA SER A 284 -12.60 -7.24 20.92
C SER A 284 -11.35 -6.37 21.08
N PRO A 285 -10.36 -6.74 21.92
CA PRO A 285 -9.17 -5.93 22.15
C PRO A 285 -8.24 -5.81 20.93
N TYR A 286 -8.39 -6.69 19.94
CA TYR A 286 -7.58 -6.69 18.72
C TYR A 286 -8.45 -6.63 17.47
N ILE A 287 -7.92 -5.96 16.44
CA ILE A 287 -8.62 -5.68 15.19
C ILE A 287 -7.69 -6.09 14.04
N LEU A 288 -8.14 -7.00 13.18
CA LEU A 288 -7.53 -7.24 11.88
C LEU A 288 -8.18 -6.31 10.85
N VAL A 289 -7.39 -5.57 10.07
CA VAL A 289 -7.92 -4.76 8.96
C VAL A 289 -7.48 -5.33 7.62
N LEU A 290 -8.44 -5.51 6.72
CA LEU A 290 -8.25 -6.02 5.36
C LEU A 290 -8.93 -5.10 4.34
N ASP A 291 -8.29 -4.94 3.19
CA ASP A 291 -8.97 -4.51 1.97
C ASP A 291 -9.88 -5.63 1.45
N CYS A 292 -10.94 -5.27 0.73
CA CYS A 292 -11.89 -6.23 0.18
C CYS A 292 -11.28 -7.24 -0.80
N ASP A 293 -10.14 -6.91 -1.41
CA ASP A 293 -9.39 -7.78 -2.32
C ASP A 293 -8.21 -8.50 -1.66
N MET A 294 -8.05 -8.43 -0.33
CA MET A 294 -6.96 -9.04 0.43
C MET A 294 -7.45 -10.21 1.29
N TYR A 295 -7.49 -11.42 0.74
CA TYR A 295 -7.97 -12.60 1.44
C TYR A 295 -6.92 -13.20 2.40
N CYS A 296 -7.40 -13.90 3.42
CA CYS A 296 -6.58 -14.65 4.38
C CYS A 296 -6.05 -15.94 3.73
N ASN A 297 -4.77 -15.94 3.38
CA ASN A 297 -4.11 -17.09 2.74
C ASN A 297 -3.50 -18.06 3.76
N ASP A 298 -2.83 -17.55 4.80
CA ASP A 298 -2.42 -18.35 5.95
C ASP A 298 -3.48 -18.26 7.06
N PRO A 299 -4.18 -19.36 7.37
CA PRO A 299 -5.18 -19.34 8.44
C PRO A 299 -4.60 -19.04 9.82
N THR A 300 -3.30 -19.27 10.02
CA THR A 300 -2.66 -19.12 11.33
C THR A 300 -2.22 -17.67 11.64
N SER A 301 -2.44 -16.73 10.72
CA SER A 301 -2.01 -15.33 10.85
C SER A 301 -2.49 -14.65 12.14
N ALA A 302 -3.70 -14.98 12.62
CA ALA A 302 -4.24 -14.48 13.88
C ALA A 302 -3.41 -14.95 15.08
N ARG A 303 -3.10 -16.25 15.16
CA ARG A 303 -2.25 -16.82 16.22
C ARG A 303 -0.82 -16.27 16.12
N GLN A 304 -0.27 -16.13 14.92
CA GLN A 304 1.05 -15.52 14.72
C GLN A 304 1.09 -14.08 15.25
N ALA A 305 0.05 -13.27 15.01
CA ALA A 305 -0.03 -11.92 15.58
C ALA A 305 -0.13 -11.93 17.11
N MET A 306 -0.89 -12.87 17.68
CA MET A 306 -1.02 -13.03 19.14
C MET A 306 0.30 -13.37 19.82
N CYS A 307 1.23 -14.04 19.13
CA CYS A 307 2.57 -14.30 19.67
C CYS A 307 3.30 -13.00 20.08
N PHE A 308 3.04 -11.89 19.40
CA PHE A 308 3.61 -10.58 19.74
C PHE A 308 2.73 -9.80 20.72
N HIS A 309 1.41 -9.78 20.49
CA HIS A 309 0.47 -9.03 21.33
C HIS A 309 0.34 -9.58 22.76
N LEU A 310 0.62 -10.87 22.96
CA LEU A 310 0.59 -11.52 24.27
C LEU A 310 1.98 -11.64 24.91
N ASP A 311 3.05 -11.17 24.26
CA ASP A 311 4.36 -11.10 24.92
C ASP A 311 4.38 -9.91 25.91
N PRO A 312 4.52 -10.17 27.23
CA PRO A 312 4.46 -9.14 28.25
C PRO A 312 5.57 -8.09 28.13
N LYS A 313 6.68 -8.38 27.44
CA LYS A 313 7.82 -7.47 27.29
C LYS A 313 7.56 -6.38 26.25
N ILE A 314 6.88 -6.71 25.15
CA ILE A 314 6.66 -5.76 24.05
C ILE A 314 5.22 -5.22 24.01
N SER A 315 4.25 -6.01 24.46
CA SER A 315 2.82 -5.67 24.38
C SER A 315 2.46 -4.29 24.94
N PRO A 316 2.99 -3.82 26.09
CA PRO A 316 2.61 -2.51 26.63
C PRO A 316 2.84 -1.33 25.67
N SER A 317 3.90 -1.40 24.87
CA SER A 317 4.23 -0.38 23.86
C SER A 317 3.68 -0.68 22.48
N LEU A 318 3.35 -1.96 22.18
CA LEU A 318 2.97 -2.43 20.86
C LEU A 318 1.57 -1.96 20.47
N ALA A 319 1.49 -1.21 19.37
CA ALA A 319 0.23 -0.80 18.76
C ALA A 319 -0.27 -1.80 17.72
N PHE A 320 0.58 -2.23 16.78
CA PHE A 320 0.15 -3.12 15.70
C PHE A 320 1.25 -4.06 15.18
N ILE A 321 0.82 -5.17 14.58
CA ILE A 321 1.66 -6.06 13.77
C ILE A 321 1.27 -5.89 12.31
N GLN A 322 2.23 -5.54 11.47
CA GLN A 322 2.08 -5.43 10.01
C GLN A 322 2.58 -6.71 9.35
N PHE A 323 1.77 -7.31 8.48
CA PHE A 323 2.21 -8.34 7.54
C PHE A 323 2.53 -7.71 6.17
N PRO A 324 3.40 -8.31 5.35
CA PRO A 324 3.63 -7.80 4.00
C PRO A 324 2.37 -7.87 3.15
N GLN A 325 2.13 -6.83 2.34
CA GLN A 325 1.19 -6.98 1.24
C GLN A 325 1.83 -7.85 0.15
N LYS A 326 1.14 -8.93 -0.23
CA LYS A 326 1.56 -9.85 -1.28
C LYS A 326 0.42 -10.02 -2.26
N PHE A 327 0.75 -10.29 -3.51
CA PHE A 327 -0.24 -10.33 -4.59
C PHE A 327 -0.12 -11.64 -5.37
N HIS A 328 -1.25 -12.26 -5.69
CA HIS A 328 -1.28 -13.56 -6.36
C HIS A 328 -1.21 -13.46 -7.89
N ASN A 329 -1.53 -12.29 -8.45
CA ASN A 329 -1.67 -12.09 -9.90
C ASN A 329 -0.41 -11.51 -10.56
N ILE A 330 0.73 -11.44 -9.86
CA ILE A 330 1.97 -10.86 -10.42
C ILE A 330 2.47 -11.68 -11.61
N ASN A 331 2.73 -11.02 -12.73
CA ASN A 331 3.31 -11.68 -13.90
C ASN A 331 4.76 -12.12 -13.64
N LYS A 332 5.27 -13.05 -14.47
CA LYS A 332 6.60 -13.67 -14.31
C LYS A 332 7.76 -12.65 -14.15
N ASN A 333 7.68 -11.51 -14.83
CA ASN A 333 8.78 -10.54 -14.90
C ASN A 333 8.55 -9.30 -14.00
N ASP A 334 7.44 -9.24 -13.27
CA ASP A 334 6.97 -8.09 -12.48
C ASP A 334 7.19 -6.73 -13.18
N ILE A 335 6.63 -6.58 -14.38
CA ILE A 335 6.93 -5.43 -15.27
C ILE A 335 6.52 -4.06 -14.72
N TYR A 336 5.68 -4.05 -13.67
CA TYR A 336 5.16 -2.85 -13.01
C TYR A 336 5.72 -2.64 -11.59
N ASP A 337 6.66 -3.47 -11.13
CA ASP A 337 7.11 -3.45 -9.73
C ASP A 337 5.91 -3.56 -8.77
N GLY A 338 5.00 -4.48 -9.09
CA GLY A 338 3.75 -4.71 -8.36
C GLY A 338 3.97 -5.49 -7.07
N GLN A 339 5.08 -6.23 -6.93
CA GLN A 339 5.41 -6.90 -5.67
C GLN A 339 5.82 -5.91 -4.57
N LEU A 340 6.22 -4.68 -4.95
CA LEU A 340 6.81 -3.70 -4.04
C LEU A 340 7.96 -4.33 -3.22
N ARG A 341 8.80 -5.12 -3.89
CA ARG A 341 9.81 -5.99 -3.28
C ARG A 341 10.74 -5.22 -2.36
N LYS A 342 11.30 -4.09 -2.85
CA LYS A 342 12.19 -3.23 -2.05
C LYS A 342 11.51 -2.75 -0.76
N LEU A 343 10.21 -2.47 -0.80
CA LEU A 343 9.45 -2.03 0.37
C LEU A 343 9.33 -3.14 1.42
N PHE A 344 8.76 -4.28 1.06
CA PHE A 344 8.42 -5.32 2.03
C PHE A 344 9.54 -6.30 2.36
N VAL A 345 10.58 -6.40 1.53
CA VAL A 345 11.69 -7.35 1.73
C VAL A 345 12.96 -6.68 2.25
N ILE A 346 13.19 -5.41 1.91
CA ILE A 346 14.39 -4.68 2.33
C ILE A 346 14.04 -3.63 3.40
N ARG A 347 13.09 -2.73 3.10
CA ARG A 347 12.80 -1.60 3.99
C ARG A 347 12.07 -2.00 5.28
N TRP A 348 11.01 -2.80 5.19
CA TRP A 348 10.19 -3.15 6.36
C TRP A 348 10.96 -3.97 7.42
N PRO A 349 11.74 -5.01 7.05
CA PRO A 349 12.66 -5.68 7.99
C PRO A 349 13.68 -4.74 8.61
N GLY A 350 14.09 -3.72 7.85
CA GLY A 350 14.98 -2.65 8.26
C GLY A 350 14.46 -1.78 9.40
N ILE A 351 13.31 -1.14 9.17
CA ILE A 351 12.64 -0.28 10.16
C ILE A 351 12.07 -1.09 11.33
N ASP A 352 11.79 -2.39 11.15
CA ASP A 352 11.38 -3.29 12.23
C ASP A 352 12.48 -3.50 13.29
N GLY A 353 13.75 -3.30 12.92
CA GLY A 353 14.85 -3.28 13.89
C GLY A 353 14.97 -1.97 14.67
N LEU A 354 14.17 -0.95 14.32
CA LEU A 354 14.07 0.33 15.01
C LEU A 354 12.89 0.32 15.99
N GLN A 355 11.82 1.07 15.71
CA GLN A 355 10.58 1.07 16.50
C GLN A 355 9.43 0.28 15.85
N GLY A 356 9.65 -0.28 14.66
CA GLY A 356 8.64 -1.05 13.93
C GLY A 356 8.26 -0.47 12.57
N PRO A 357 7.60 -1.28 11.71
CA PRO A 357 7.16 -0.85 10.38
C PRO A 357 6.06 0.21 10.40
N ILE A 358 5.97 0.93 9.29
CA ILE A 358 4.90 1.88 9.01
C ILE A 358 3.62 1.09 8.67
N LEU A 359 2.49 1.57 9.18
CA LEU A 359 1.17 1.00 8.89
C LEU A 359 0.86 1.11 7.40
N SER A 360 0.49 -0.01 6.76
CA SER A 360 0.38 -0.14 5.31
C SER A 360 -1.05 -0.47 4.85
N GLY A 361 -2.07 0.07 5.50
CA GLY A 361 -3.47 0.06 5.01
C GLY A 361 -4.24 -1.27 5.07
N THR A 362 -3.58 -2.43 5.04
CA THR A 362 -4.20 -3.77 5.05
C THR A 362 -3.26 -4.81 5.63
N GLY A 363 -3.78 -5.97 6.03
CA GLY A 363 -3.01 -7.10 6.53
C GLY A 363 -2.30 -6.80 7.85
N PHE A 364 -2.96 -6.08 8.77
CA PHE A 364 -2.38 -5.74 10.06
C PHE A 364 -3.33 -6.02 11.22
N TYR A 365 -2.75 -6.41 12.36
CA TYR A 365 -3.47 -6.61 13.63
C TYR A 365 -3.17 -5.45 14.58
N MET A 366 -4.15 -4.58 14.79
CA MET A 366 -4.11 -3.42 15.66
C MET A 366 -4.65 -3.73 17.05
N LYS A 367 -4.02 -3.19 18.09
CA LYS A 367 -4.57 -3.15 19.45
C LYS A 367 -5.59 -2.02 19.51
N ARG A 368 -6.86 -2.34 19.81
CA ARG A 368 -7.99 -1.39 19.87
C ARG A 368 -7.68 -0.19 20.75
N GLU A 369 -7.11 -0.43 21.93
CA GLU A 369 -6.68 0.60 22.88
C GLU A 369 -5.72 1.63 22.26
N ALA A 370 -4.85 1.23 21.33
CA ALA A 370 -3.93 2.16 20.68
C ALA A 370 -4.66 3.23 19.85
N LEU A 371 -5.87 2.93 19.36
CA LEU A 371 -6.72 3.85 18.61
C LEU A 371 -7.56 4.77 19.52
N TYR A 372 -7.74 4.44 20.79
CA TYR A 372 -8.52 5.26 21.74
C TYR A 372 -7.68 6.30 22.49
N GLY A 373 -6.38 6.39 22.22
CA GLY A 373 -5.54 7.42 22.82
C GLY A 373 -5.35 7.22 24.33
N ASN A 374 -5.64 8.26 25.13
CA ASN A 374 -5.42 8.21 26.57
C ASN A 374 -6.66 7.72 27.32
N LEU A 375 -6.64 6.45 27.74
CA LEU A 375 -7.69 5.83 28.55
C LEU A 375 -7.60 6.18 30.05
N SER A 376 -6.71 7.09 30.48
CA SER A 376 -6.63 7.51 31.89
C SER A 376 -7.61 8.62 32.27
N GLU A 377 -8.25 9.26 31.29
CA GLU A 377 -9.17 10.38 31.52
C GLU A 377 -10.45 9.88 32.22
N LYS A 378 -10.91 10.59 33.24
CA LYS A 378 -12.12 10.20 34.00
C LYS A 378 -13.20 11.27 33.97
N ASP A 379 -12.87 12.48 33.51
CA ASP A 379 -13.84 13.56 33.38
C ASP A 379 -14.85 13.25 32.26
N VAL A 380 -16.14 13.17 32.61
CA VAL A 380 -17.22 12.79 31.69
C VAL A 380 -17.33 13.75 30.50
N MET A 381 -17.10 15.05 30.71
CA MET A 381 -17.20 16.03 29.62
C MET A 381 -16.07 15.84 28.61
N ARG A 382 -14.85 15.61 29.08
CA ARG A 382 -13.70 15.29 28.22
C ARG A 382 -13.85 13.95 27.51
N LEU A 383 -14.47 12.96 28.17
CA LEU A 383 -14.77 11.67 27.54
C LEU A 383 -15.80 11.83 26.41
N LYS A 384 -16.84 12.65 26.61
CA LYS A 384 -17.81 12.95 25.55
C LYS A 384 -17.18 13.73 24.40
N GLN A 385 -16.27 14.65 24.70
CA GLN A 385 -15.48 15.33 23.67
C GLN A 385 -14.59 14.35 22.90
N SER A 386 -14.02 13.36 23.57
CA SER A 386 -13.11 12.40 22.95
C SER A 386 -13.83 11.34 22.11
N PHE A 387 -14.90 10.76 22.65
CA PHE A 387 -15.52 9.55 22.13
C PHE A 387 -16.94 9.74 21.59
N GLY A 388 -17.52 10.93 21.76
CA GLY A 388 -18.88 11.26 21.37
C GLY A 388 -19.91 11.07 22.49
N HIS A 389 -21.18 11.27 22.17
CA HIS A 389 -22.22 11.42 23.18
C HIS A 389 -22.85 10.10 23.70
N SER A 390 -22.49 8.95 23.12
CA SER A 390 -23.02 7.65 23.55
C SER A 390 -22.43 7.22 24.89
N ASN A 391 -23.26 7.17 25.94
CA ASN A 391 -22.82 6.74 27.27
C ASN A 391 -22.50 5.24 27.30
N GLU A 392 -23.28 4.45 26.57
CA GLU A 392 -23.10 3.01 26.37
C GLU A 392 -21.71 2.72 25.77
N PHE A 393 -21.34 3.41 24.70
CA PHE A 393 -20.02 3.25 24.09
C PHE A 393 -18.89 3.67 25.03
N ILE A 394 -18.99 4.84 25.69
CA ILE A 394 -17.98 5.30 26.66
C ILE A 394 -17.77 4.29 27.79
N MET A 395 -18.86 3.69 28.30
CA MET A 395 -18.76 2.69 29.36
C MET A 395 -17.99 1.44 28.92
N LEU A 396 -18.18 1.00 27.68
CA LEU A 396 -17.55 -0.21 27.14
C LEU A 396 -16.08 -0.02 26.79
N ILE A 397 -15.62 1.20 26.51
CA ILE A 397 -14.19 1.51 26.31
C ILE A 397 -13.35 1.08 27.52
N TYR A 398 -13.87 1.20 28.74
CA TYR A 398 -13.15 0.79 29.96
C TYR A 398 -13.19 -0.73 30.23
N LYS A 399 -13.93 -1.48 29.42
CA LYS A 399 -14.15 -2.92 29.57
C LYS A 399 -13.56 -3.73 28.42
N ILE A 400 -12.63 -3.18 27.64
CA ILE A 400 -12.02 -3.84 26.46
C ILE A 400 -11.47 -5.26 26.77
N TYR A 401 -10.89 -5.46 27.95
CA TYR A 401 -10.34 -6.76 28.37
C TYR A 401 -11.33 -7.64 29.15
N GLN A 402 -12.55 -7.15 29.41
CA GLN A 402 -13.65 -7.95 29.93
C GLN A 402 -14.48 -8.40 28.71
N TYR A 403 -14.27 -9.64 28.28
CA TYR A 403 -14.96 -10.19 27.12
C TYR A 403 -16.48 -10.04 27.26
N CYS A 404 -17.08 -9.23 26.39
CA CYS A 404 -18.51 -9.01 26.27
C CYS A 404 -18.96 -9.39 24.85
N ALA A 405 -18.87 -10.67 24.48
CA ALA A 405 -19.68 -11.10 23.35
C ALA A 405 -21.15 -11.00 23.76
N ILE A 406 -21.93 -10.27 22.96
CA ILE A 406 -23.38 -10.29 23.02
C ILE A 406 -23.85 -11.76 22.94
N LYS A 407 -24.23 -12.34 24.09
CA LYS A 407 -25.09 -13.52 24.15
C LYS A 407 -26.52 -13.02 24.12
N ASN A 408 -27.36 -13.60 23.26
CA ASN A 408 -28.80 -13.33 23.10
C ASN A 408 -29.50 -13.10 24.45
N THR A 409 -29.55 -11.83 24.87
CA THR A 409 -30.15 -11.34 26.12
C THR A 409 -30.80 -10.00 25.81
N GLU A 410 -31.73 -9.52 26.63
CA GLU A 410 -32.39 -8.21 26.41
C GLU A 410 -31.40 -7.02 26.33
N SER A 411 -30.20 -7.16 26.92
CA SER A 411 -29.10 -6.19 26.75
C SER A 411 -28.55 -6.13 25.31
N SER A 412 -28.65 -7.23 24.55
CA SER A 412 -28.24 -7.33 23.14
C SER A 412 -29.03 -6.42 22.24
N SER A 413 -30.36 -6.40 22.38
CA SER A 413 -31.25 -5.65 21.49
C SER A 413 -31.08 -4.15 21.69
N LYS A 414 -30.88 -3.71 22.94
CA LYS A 414 -30.59 -2.30 23.26
C LYS A 414 -29.26 -1.84 22.64
N LEU A 415 -28.20 -2.64 22.75
CA LEU A 415 -26.90 -2.29 22.14
C LEU A 415 -26.98 -2.29 20.61
N GLN A 416 -27.73 -3.21 20.00
CA GLN A 416 -27.94 -3.20 18.54
C GLN A 416 -28.71 -1.96 18.07
N GLN A 417 -29.67 -1.45 18.86
CA GLN A 417 -30.40 -0.21 18.55
C GLN A 417 -29.52 1.05 18.63
N GLU A 418 -28.40 1.01 19.35
CA GLU A 418 -27.43 2.11 19.45
C GLU A 418 -26.50 2.18 18.22
N ALA A 419 -26.30 1.07 17.50
CA ALA A 419 -25.37 1.01 16.38
C ALA A 419 -25.69 2.02 15.25
N PRO A 420 -26.96 2.24 14.83
CA PRO A 420 -27.31 3.30 13.89
C PRO A 420 -26.83 4.68 14.34
N PHE A 421 -26.97 5.02 15.62
CA PHE A 421 -26.51 6.30 16.16
C PHE A 421 -24.99 6.47 16.07
N LEU A 422 -24.21 5.43 16.41
CA LEU A 422 -22.75 5.45 16.28
C LEU A 422 -22.25 5.53 14.83
N SER A 423 -23.08 5.12 13.87
CA SER A 423 -22.79 5.13 12.44
C SER A 423 -23.31 6.37 11.70
N SER A 424 -23.93 7.32 12.43
CA SER A 424 -24.42 8.56 11.83
C SER A 424 -23.28 9.44 11.34
N CYS A 425 -23.50 10.15 10.23
CA CYS A 425 -22.55 11.12 9.68
C CYS A 425 -22.34 12.35 10.59
N THR A 426 -23.20 12.53 11.59
CA THR A 426 -23.10 13.63 12.57
C THR A 426 -22.43 13.23 13.88
N TYR A 427 -22.19 11.95 14.11
CA TYR A 427 -21.68 11.44 15.39
C TYR A 427 -20.33 12.06 15.78
N GLU A 428 -19.48 12.33 14.80
CA GLU A 428 -18.11 12.83 15.00
C GLU A 428 -18.06 14.36 15.16
N LYS A 429 -19.19 15.05 14.97
CA LYS A 429 -19.25 16.51 15.03
C LYS A 429 -18.88 17.00 16.43
N ASN A 430 -17.92 17.93 16.50
CA ASN A 430 -17.38 18.49 17.74
C ASN A 430 -16.73 17.45 18.68
N THR A 431 -16.25 16.33 18.13
CA THR A 431 -15.50 15.32 18.86
C THR A 431 -14.03 15.27 18.40
N LEU A 432 -13.20 14.48 19.07
CA LEU A 432 -11.80 14.25 18.68
C LEU A 432 -11.61 13.05 17.73
N TRP A 433 -12.70 12.46 17.22
CA TRP A 433 -12.65 11.39 16.22
C TRP A 433 -11.98 11.87 14.93
N GLY A 434 -11.07 11.06 14.39
CA GLY A 434 -10.30 11.41 13.20
C GLY A 434 -9.17 12.43 13.42
N GLU A 435 -9.16 13.12 14.56
CA GLU A 435 -8.08 14.06 14.91
C GLU A 435 -7.10 13.47 15.92
N GLN A 436 -7.63 12.82 16.97
CA GLN A 436 -6.82 12.20 18.03
C GLN A 436 -7.24 10.76 18.34
N MET A 437 -8.51 10.42 18.07
CA MET A 437 -9.10 9.09 18.27
C MET A 437 -9.37 8.41 16.93
N GLY A 438 -9.20 7.09 16.90
CA GLY A 438 -9.40 6.27 15.73
C GLY A 438 -8.28 6.39 14.69
N PHE A 439 -8.64 6.05 13.46
CA PHE A 439 -7.87 6.32 12.25
C PHE A 439 -7.98 7.80 11.90
N LEU A 440 -6.86 8.42 11.54
CA LEU A 440 -6.73 9.88 11.50
C LEU A 440 -6.97 10.45 10.09
N TYR A 441 -7.70 11.57 10.00
CA TYR A 441 -8.26 12.12 8.76
C TYR A 441 -7.39 13.16 8.04
N HIS A 442 -6.22 13.50 8.60
CA HIS A 442 -5.41 14.63 8.12
C HIS A 442 -4.92 14.48 6.67
N SER A 443 -4.87 13.26 6.15
CA SER A 443 -4.43 12.99 4.78
C SER A 443 -5.17 11.82 4.16
N VAL A 444 -5.19 11.76 2.81
CA VAL A 444 -5.71 10.63 2.03
C VAL A 444 -4.87 9.34 2.17
N VAL A 445 -3.73 9.40 2.86
CA VAL A 445 -2.94 8.24 3.33
C VAL A 445 -3.09 8.10 4.84
N GLU A 446 -4.32 7.76 5.28
CA GLU A 446 -4.67 7.67 6.70
C GLU A 446 -3.83 6.63 7.44
N ASP A 447 -3.41 5.59 6.73
CA ASP A 447 -2.58 4.52 7.26
C ASP A 447 -1.21 5.03 7.69
N TYR A 448 -0.48 5.65 6.75
CA TYR A 448 0.80 6.29 7.01
C TYR A 448 0.69 7.30 8.15
N PHE A 449 -0.33 8.17 8.11
CA PHE A 449 -0.50 9.23 9.10
C PHE A 449 -0.88 8.68 10.49
N THR A 450 -1.79 7.71 10.56
CA THR A 450 -2.16 7.06 11.83
C THR A 450 -0.95 6.35 12.44
N GLY A 451 -0.20 5.57 11.66
CA GLY A 451 1.02 4.92 12.11
C GLY A 451 2.07 5.92 12.61
N PHE A 452 2.29 7.01 11.86
CA PHE A 452 3.22 8.08 12.22
C PHE A 452 2.88 8.71 13.58
N ILE A 453 1.60 9.05 13.81
CA ILE A 453 1.17 9.65 15.07
C ILE A 453 1.26 8.65 16.22
N LEU A 454 0.98 7.36 16.00
CA LEU A 454 1.15 6.32 17.01
C LEU A 454 2.63 6.19 17.44
N HIS A 455 3.57 6.17 16.49
CA HIS A 455 4.99 6.14 16.81
C HIS A 455 5.47 7.44 17.49
N CYS A 456 4.96 8.61 17.08
CA CYS A 456 5.22 9.88 17.78
C CYS A 456 4.66 9.90 19.21
N LYS A 457 3.65 9.08 19.52
CA LYS A 457 3.13 8.87 20.89
C LYS A 457 3.92 7.80 21.66
N GLY A 458 5.06 7.34 21.14
CA GLY A 458 5.93 6.34 21.76
C GLY A 458 5.45 4.90 21.64
N LYS A 459 4.42 4.63 20.81
CA LYS A 459 4.02 3.25 20.50
C LYS A 459 5.00 2.62 19.53
N THR A 460 5.10 1.29 19.57
CA THR A 460 5.92 0.48 18.66
C THR A 460 5.04 -0.36 17.75
N SER A 461 5.62 -0.91 16.69
CA SER A 461 4.99 -1.90 15.82
C SER A 461 5.95 -3.06 15.53
N VAL A 462 5.43 -4.14 14.95
CA VAL A 462 6.22 -5.30 14.55
C VAL A 462 5.93 -5.67 13.10
N PHE A 463 6.97 -6.07 12.35
CA PHE A 463 6.81 -6.68 11.04
C PHE A 463 6.84 -8.21 11.14
N CYS A 464 5.75 -8.87 10.72
CA CYS A 464 5.66 -10.32 10.69
C CYS A 464 5.61 -10.82 9.23
N ASN A 465 6.66 -11.49 8.80
CA ASN A 465 6.80 -12.01 7.43
C ASN A 465 6.98 -13.54 7.45
N PRO A 466 5.88 -14.30 7.63
CA PRO A 466 5.92 -15.77 7.57
C PRO A 466 6.32 -16.27 6.19
N SER A 467 6.81 -17.52 6.11
CA SER A 467 7.23 -18.15 4.84
C SER A 467 6.08 -18.32 3.86
N LYS A 468 4.89 -18.71 4.36
CA LYS A 468 3.64 -18.66 3.61
C LYS A 468 3.07 -17.25 3.73
N PRO A 469 2.80 -16.53 2.62
CA PRO A 469 2.14 -15.22 2.69
C PRO A 469 0.85 -15.28 3.49
N ALA A 470 0.72 -14.44 4.51
CA ALA A 470 -0.46 -14.44 5.37
C ALA A 470 -1.71 -13.94 4.65
N PHE A 471 -1.54 -12.90 3.84
CA PHE A 471 -2.59 -12.27 3.07
C PHE A 471 -2.16 -12.17 1.61
N LEU A 472 -3.10 -12.38 0.70
CA LEU A 472 -2.88 -12.26 -0.73
C LEU A 472 -4.00 -11.43 -1.34
N GLY A 473 -3.63 -10.47 -2.18
CA GLY A 473 -4.60 -9.70 -2.95
C GLY A 473 -4.24 -9.53 -4.41
N SER A 474 -4.90 -8.57 -5.06
CA SER A 474 -4.74 -8.29 -6.49
C SER A 474 -3.97 -7.00 -6.73
N SER A 475 -2.83 -7.12 -7.43
CA SER A 475 -2.05 -5.98 -7.91
C SER A 475 -2.66 -5.39 -9.18
N THR A 476 -2.28 -4.15 -9.52
CA THR A 476 -2.72 -3.50 -10.76
C THR A 476 -2.08 -4.18 -11.98
N THR A 477 -2.87 -4.37 -13.04
CA THR A 477 -2.43 -5.07 -14.27
C THR A 477 -2.26 -4.14 -15.47
N ASN A 478 -2.51 -2.84 -15.30
CA ASN A 478 -2.31 -1.83 -16.34
C ASN A 478 -1.58 -0.58 -15.79
N LEU A 479 -0.93 0.16 -16.70
CA LEU A 479 -0.11 1.31 -16.35
C LEU A 479 -0.94 2.48 -15.79
N ASN A 480 -2.17 2.65 -16.27
CA ASN A 480 -3.04 3.73 -15.83
C ASN A 480 -3.36 3.61 -14.34
N ASP A 481 -3.81 2.45 -13.90
CA ASP A 481 -4.19 2.20 -12.52
C ASP A 481 -2.98 2.25 -11.58
N LEU A 482 -1.82 1.74 -12.02
CA LEU A 482 -0.56 1.88 -11.29
C LEU A 482 -0.23 3.35 -11.00
N LEU A 483 -0.29 4.20 -12.03
CA LEU A 483 0.12 5.61 -11.92
C LEU A 483 -0.94 6.48 -11.24
N VAL A 484 -2.24 6.19 -11.42
CA VAL A 484 -3.33 6.84 -10.66
C VAL A 484 -3.24 6.51 -9.18
N GLN A 485 -3.01 5.23 -8.84
CA GLN A 485 -2.80 4.80 -7.46
C GLN A 485 -1.57 5.50 -6.85
N GLY A 486 -0.45 5.54 -7.58
CA GLY A 486 0.75 6.24 -7.16
C GLY A 486 0.52 7.74 -6.95
N THR A 487 -0.28 8.38 -7.81
CA THR A 487 -0.62 9.81 -7.68
C THR A 487 -1.31 10.10 -6.35
N ARG A 488 -2.29 9.27 -5.97
CA ARG A 488 -3.01 9.39 -4.70
C ARG A 488 -2.08 9.26 -3.49
N TRP A 489 -1.20 8.25 -3.48
CA TRP A 489 -0.24 8.07 -2.38
C TRP A 489 0.68 9.27 -2.22
N ASN A 490 1.20 9.80 -3.32
CA ASN A 490 2.14 10.93 -3.28
C ASN A 490 1.45 12.25 -2.95
N SER A 491 0.19 12.43 -3.36
CA SER A 491 -0.63 13.55 -2.90
C SER A 491 -0.75 13.54 -1.37
N GLY A 492 -1.16 12.41 -0.78
CA GLY A 492 -1.28 12.31 0.67
C GLY A 492 0.04 12.47 1.43
N LEU A 493 1.11 11.82 0.97
CA LEU A 493 2.44 11.96 1.59
C LEU A 493 2.95 13.42 1.55
N PHE A 494 2.66 14.14 0.46
CA PHE A 494 3.06 15.54 0.34
C PHE A 494 2.17 16.48 1.16
N GLU A 495 0.87 16.19 1.33
CA GLU A 495 0.01 16.90 2.29
C GLU A 495 0.58 16.83 3.71
N VAL A 496 1.08 15.66 4.14
CA VAL A 496 1.74 15.54 5.46
C VAL A 496 3.01 16.39 5.51
N THR A 497 3.82 16.37 4.45
CA THR A 497 5.07 17.15 4.33
C THR A 497 4.85 18.66 4.40
N LEU A 498 3.79 19.16 3.76
CA LEU A 498 3.44 20.58 3.75
C LEU A 498 2.72 21.04 5.03
N SER A 499 2.38 20.12 5.93
CA SER A 499 1.65 20.42 7.16
C SER A 499 2.56 20.57 8.38
N LYS A 500 1.98 20.99 9.51
CA LYS A 500 2.65 20.98 10.83
C LYS A 500 3.12 19.59 11.27
N PHE A 501 2.61 18.52 10.65
CA PHE A 501 2.97 17.13 10.92
C PHE A 501 4.12 16.61 10.06
N CYS A 502 4.81 17.48 9.31
CA CYS A 502 6.04 17.12 8.61
C CYS A 502 6.99 16.33 9.54
N PRO A 503 7.51 15.14 9.14
CA PRO A 503 8.35 14.31 10.01
C PRO A 503 9.55 15.05 10.61
N PHE A 504 10.14 15.99 9.88
CA PHE A 504 11.30 16.77 10.34
C PHE A 504 10.95 17.86 11.35
N ILE A 505 9.67 18.24 11.46
CA ILE A 505 9.19 19.23 12.42
C ILE A 505 8.55 18.50 13.60
N TYR A 506 7.59 17.63 13.34
CA TYR A 506 6.79 16.97 14.36
C TYR A 506 7.48 15.73 14.94
N GLY A 507 8.09 14.91 14.07
CA GLY A 507 8.69 13.63 14.44
C GLY A 507 10.05 13.76 15.14
N LEU A 508 10.88 14.72 14.74
CA LEU A 508 12.26 14.85 15.25
C LEU A 508 12.35 15.02 16.77
N SER A 509 11.36 15.64 17.41
CA SER A 509 11.29 15.80 18.87
C SER A 509 10.51 14.69 19.59
N ARG A 510 9.93 13.74 18.85
CA ARG A 510 8.99 12.73 19.36
C ARG A 510 9.38 11.29 19.07
N MET A 511 10.33 11.07 18.16
CA MET A 511 10.81 9.75 17.75
C MET A 511 12.34 9.75 17.56
N PRO A 512 13.00 8.58 17.68
CA PRO A 512 14.41 8.44 17.36
C PRO A 512 14.72 8.89 15.94
N LEU A 513 15.92 9.45 15.74
CA LEU A 513 16.35 10.03 14.46
C LEU A 513 16.17 9.06 13.28
N LEU A 514 16.59 7.80 13.40
CA LEU A 514 16.46 6.82 12.32
C LEU A 514 15.00 6.50 11.97
N GLN A 515 14.11 6.45 12.96
CA GLN A 515 12.66 6.26 12.71
C GLN A 515 12.09 7.47 11.98
N THR A 516 12.46 8.68 12.44
CA THR A 516 12.08 9.95 11.79
C THR A 516 12.59 10.02 10.35
N MET A 517 13.81 9.56 10.07
CA MET A 517 14.36 9.49 8.72
C MET A 517 13.57 8.52 7.83
N CYS A 518 13.12 7.37 8.35
CA CYS A 518 12.30 6.43 7.58
C CYS A 518 10.95 7.06 7.17
N TYR A 519 10.24 7.69 8.11
CA TYR A 519 9.02 8.45 7.79
C TYR A 519 9.32 9.61 6.83
N GLY A 520 10.39 10.36 7.11
CA GLY A 520 10.86 11.47 6.29
C GLY A 520 11.15 11.08 4.84
N TYR A 521 11.74 9.90 4.60
CA TYR A 521 11.98 9.39 3.25
C TYR A 521 10.68 9.26 2.45
N LEU A 522 9.64 8.61 3.01
CA LEU A 522 8.36 8.47 2.31
C LEU A 522 7.66 9.82 2.14
N ALA A 523 7.70 10.68 3.16
CA ALA A 523 7.13 12.02 3.10
C ALA A 523 7.77 12.86 1.97
N LEU A 524 9.09 12.76 1.78
CA LEU A 524 9.83 13.48 0.74
C LEU A 524 9.87 12.79 -0.62
N GLN A 525 9.40 11.54 -0.73
CA GLN A 525 9.33 10.82 -2.00
C GLN A 525 8.65 11.62 -3.13
N PRO A 526 7.56 12.38 -2.90
CA PRO A 526 6.97 13.21 -3.93
C PRO A 526 7.97 14.20 -4.54
N LEU A 527 8.96 14.71 -3.78
CA LEU A 527 9.96 15.67 -4.28
C LEU A 527 10.91 15.11 -5.35
N TYR A 528 10.93 13.79 -5.61
CA TYR A 528 11.67 13.22 -6.74
C TYR A 528 11.27 13.84 -8.08
N PHE A 529 10.07 14.41 -8.23
CA PHE A 529 9.67 15.02 -9.50
C PHE A 529 10.60 16.18 -9.91
N LEU A 530 11.05 17.01 -8.97
CA LEU A 530 11.91 18.17 -9.26
C LEU A 530 13.25 17.77 -9.90
N PRO A 531 14.10 16.92 -9.26
CA PRO A 531 15.37 16.54 -9.84
C PRO A 531 15.20 15.68 -11.08
N LEU A 532 14.16 14.84 -11.17
CA LEU A 532 13.99 13.96 -12.32
C LEU A 532 13.53 14.71 -13.57
N TRP A 533 12.65 15.71 -13.45
CA TRP A 533 12.33 16.58 -14.57
C TRP A 533 13.54 17.38 -15.04
N CYS A 534 14.36 17.88 -14.11
CA CYS A 534 15.61 18.55 -14.42
C CYS A 534 16.58 17.64 -15.18
N LEU A 535 16.85 16.44 -14.66
CA LEU A 535 17.82 15.49 -15.22
C LEU A 535 17.30 14.75 -16.47
N ALA A 536 15.99 14.73 -16.71
CA ALA A 536 15.40 14.17 -17.93
C ALA A 536 15.30 15.20 -19.08
N THR A 537 15.56 16.48 -18.82
CA THR A 537 15.47 17.55 -19.82
C THR A 537 16.81 18.28 -20.03
N LEU A 538 17.42 18.80 -18.97
CA LEU A 538 18.61 19.66 -19.08
C LEU A 538 19.82 18.93 -19.66
N PRO A 539 20.22 17.72 -19.21
CA PRO A 539 21.33 16.99 -19.82
C PRO A 539 21.16 16.75 -21.32
N GLN A 540 19.93 16.46 -21.76
CA GLN A 540 19.54 16.19 -23.14
C GLN A 540 19.65 17.45 -24.00
N LEU A 541 19.16 18.58 -23.49
CA LEU A 541 19.27 19.88 -24.16
C LEU A 541 20.73 20.36 -24.21
N CYS A 542 21.49 20.18 -23.12
CA CYS A 542 22.91 20.51 -23.07
C CYS A 542 23.72 19.65 -24.05
N LEU A 543 23.37 18.37 -24.19
CA LEU A 543 24.03 17.45 -25.12
C LEU A 543 23.86 17.92 -26.58
N LEU A 544 22.66 18.33 -26.97
CA LEU A 544 22.41 18.92 -28.30
C LEU A 544 23.17 20.22 -28.52
N ASN A 545 23.23 21.06 -27.49
CA ASN A 545 23.88 22.37 -27.55
C ASN A 545 25.41 22.29 -27.30
N GLY A 546 25.98 21.09 -27.11
CA GLY A 546 27.41 20.88 -26.92
C GLY A 546 27.93 21.50 -25.63
N ILE A 547 27.07 21.61 -24.61
CA ILE A 547 27.41 22.15 -23.30
C ILE A 547 27.75 20.97 -22.38
N PRO A 548 29.01 20.81 -21.96
CA PRO A 548 29.39 19.75 -21.04
C PRO A 548 28.90 20.06 -19.62
N ILE A 549 28.14 19.12 -19.04
CA ILE A 549 27.67 19.22 -17.65
C ILE A 549 28.34 18.20 -16.70
N TYR A 550 29.18 17.32 -17.22
CA TYR A 550 29.98 16.36 -16.45
C TYR A 550 31.47 16.65 -16.65
N PRO A 551 32.34 16.18 -15.73
CA PRO A 551 33.79 16.23 -15.97
C PRO A 551 34.16 15.50 -17.26
N GLN A 552 35.24 15.94 -17.89
CA GLN A 552 35.85 15.20 -19.00
C GLN A 552 36.22 13.78 -18.58
N VAL A 553 36.08 12.79 -19.46
CA VAL A 553 36.36 11.37 -19.14
C VAL A 553 37.83 11.14 -18.73
N SER A 554 38.74 11.96 -19.24
CA SER A 554 40.16 11.97 -18.84
C SER A 554 40.44 12.61 -17.47
N SER A 555 39.48 13.32 -16.89
CA SER A 555 39.62 13.95 -15.57
C SER A 555 39.51 12.93 -14.45
N SER A 556 40.35 13.06 -13.42
CA SER A 556 40.24 12.24 -12.21
C SER A 556 38.87 12.38 -11.52
N TRP A 557 38.21 13.53 -11.65
CA TRP A 557 36.88 13.77 -11.10
C TRP A 557 35.79 12.92 -11.77
N PHE A 558 35.97 12.49 -13.02
CA PHE A 558 35.04 11.59 -13.69
C PHE A 558 34.91 10.25 -12.95
N MET A 559 35.96 9.82 -12.24
CA MET A 559 35.93 8.61 -11.41
C MET A 559 34.94 8.73 -10.25
N VAL A 560 34.73 9.92 -9.68
CA VAL A 560 33.76 10.15 -8.59
C VAL A 560 32.33 9.94 -9.09
N PHE A 561 31.99 10.56 -10.22
CA PHE A 561 30.68 10.40 -10.86
C PHE A 561 30.43 8.96 -11.29
N SER A 562 31.42 8.32 -11.90
CA SER A 562 31.37 6.91 -12.28
C SER A 562 31.17 6.00 -11.07
N PHE A 563 31.89 6.27 -9.97
CA PHE A 563 31.74 5.50 -8.73
C PHE A 563 30.33 5.63 -8.16
N ILE A 564 29.76 6.84 -8.08
CA ILE A 564 28.39 7.04 -7.56
C ILE A 564 27.37 6.25 -8.40
N PHE A 565 27.47 6.35 -9.72
CA PHE A 565 26.58 5.63 -10.64
C PHE A 565 26.72 4.11 -10.48
N LEU A 566 27.94 3.59 -10.58
CA LEU A 566 28.21 2.16 -10.51
C LEU A 566 27.91 1.59 -9.13
N ALA A 567 28.28 2.27 -8.05
CA ALA A 567 27.99 1.83 -6.68
C ALA A 567 26.48 1.74 -6.44
N SER A 568 25.69 2.71 -6.93
CA SER A 568 24.22 2.66 -6.83
C SER A 568 23.64 1.47 -7.58
N LEU A 569 24.10 1.22 -8.81
CA LEU A 569 23.65 0.08 -9.61
C LEU A 569 24.04 -1.26 -9.00
N LEU A 570 25.28 -1.37 -8.53
CA LEU A 570 25.79 -2.58 -7.88
C LEU A 570 25.06 -2.85 -6.57
N LYS A 571 24.73 -1.80 -5.80
CA LYS A 571 23.94 -1.95 -4.59
C LYS A 571 22.53 -2.43 -4.89
N HIS A 572 21.87 -1.85 -5.90
CA HIS A 572 20.54 -2.28 -6.31
C HIS A 572 20.56 -3.72 -6.85
N LEU A 573 21.60 -4.09 -7.61
CA LEU A 573 21.81 -5.46 -8.08
C LEU A 573 22.02 -6.43 -6.90
N GLU A 574 22.83 -6.07 -5.91
CA GLU A 574 23.03 -6.88 -4.70
C GLU A 574 21.71 -7.12 -3.97
N GLU A 575 20.88 -6.08 -3.79
CA GLU A 575 19.55 -6.21 -3.18
C GLU A 575 18.61 -7.12 -3.99
N ILE A 576 18.73 -7.15 -5.32
CA ILE A 576 17.93 -8.03 -6.17
C ILE A 576 18.38 -9.48 -6.00
N LEU A 577 19.68 -9.72 -6.10
CA LEU A 577 20.28 -11.05 -5.97
C LEU A 577 20.06 -11.63 -4.56
N SER A 578 20.14 -10.81 -3.52
CA SER A 578 19.89 -11.24 -2.13
C SER A 578 18.45 -11.68 -1.90
N THR A 579 17.52 -11.26 -2.74
CA THR A 579 16.10 -11.65 -2.70
C THR A 579 15.74 -12.77 -3.67
N GLY A 580 16.70 -13.28 -4.45
CA GLY A 580 16.46 -14.30 -5.47
C GLY A 580 15.73 -13.81 -6.72
N ALA A 581 15.61 -12.49 -6.91
CA ALA A 581 14.96 -11.91 -8.08
C ALA A 581 15.88 -11.88 -9.30
N SER A 582 15.30 -11.81 -10.50
CA SER A 582 16.05 -11.80 -11.76
C SER A 582 16.72 -10.44 -12.03
N ILE A 583 17.78 -10.41 -12.86
CA ILE A 583 18.40 -9.14 -13.30
C ILE A 583 17.40 -8.27 -14.08
N GLN A 584 16.42 -8.88 -14.77
CA GLN A 584 15.37 -8.12 -15.46
C GLN A 584 14.55 -7.24 -14.51
N THR A 585 14.41 -7.67 -13.25
CA THR A 585 13.75 -6.90 -12.18
C THR A 585 14.46 -5.56 -11.95
N LEU A 586 15.79 -5.48 -12.11
CA LEU A 586 16.55 -4.23 -11.99
C LEU A 586 16.06 -3.17 -12.98
N LEU A 587 15.95 -3.57 -14.24
CA LEU A 587 15.51 -2.68 -15.32
C LEU A 587 14.05 -2.28 -15.15
N ASN A 588 13.20 -3.20 -14.68
CA ASN A 588 11.78 -2.93 -14.45
C ASN A 588 11.58 -1.96 -13.27
N GLU A 589 12.23 -2.20 -12.13
CA GLU A 589 12.15 -1.31 -10.95
C GLU A 589 12.64 0.11 -11.29
N GLN A 590 13.74 0.24 -12.03
CA GLN A 590 14.23 1.55 -12.47
C GLN A 590 13.30 2.25 -13.46
N ARG A 591 12.78 1.53 -14.46
CA ARG A 591 11.82 2.09 -15.42
C ARG A 591 10.58 2.59 -14.71
N VAL A 592 10.01 1.80 -13.81
CA VAL A 592 8.81 2.15 -13.06
C VAL A 592 9.08 3.34 -12.13
N TRP A 593 10.24 3.39 -11.47
CA TRP A 593 10.64 4.55 -10.69
C TRP A 593 10.75 5.83 -11.53
N MET A 594 11.35 5.76 -12.73
CA MET A 594 11.42 6.91 -13.66
C MET A 594 10.03 7.36 -14.10
N MET A 595 9.16 6.41 -14.51
CA MET A 595 7.78 6.71 -14.91
C MET A 595 6.98 7.33 -13.77
N LYS A 596 7.03 6.76 -12.55
CA LYS A 596 6.38 7.31 -11.36
C LYS A 596 6.88 8.73 -11.05
N SER A 597 8.17 9.00 -11.23
CA SER A 597 8.75 10.31 -10.91
C SER A 597 8.23 11.44 -11.80
N VAL A 598 8.15 11.21 -13.12
CA VAL A 598 7.70 12.23 -14.06
C VAL A 598 6.18 12.34 -14.16
N THR A 599 5.43 11.39 -13.57
CA THR A 599 3.96 11.38 -13.57
C THR A 599 3.39 11.42 -12.17
N ALA A 600 3.30 10.27 -11.49
CA ALA A 600 2.65 10.11 -10.19
C ALA A 600 3.16 11.09 -9.13
N TYR A 601 4.48 11.31 -9.04
CA TYR A 601 5.06 12.23 -8.08
C TYR A 601 4.76 13.69 -8.47
N THR A 602 4.84 14.01 -9.77
CA THR A 602 4.51 15.34 -10.29
C THR A 602 3.06 15.70 -9.99
N PHE A 603 2.11 14.86 -10.43
CA PHE A 603 0.70 15.13 -10.28
C PHE A 603 0.25 15.01 -8.81
N GLY A 604 0.83 14.10 -8.04
CA GLY A 604 0.57 13.99 -6.61
C GLY A 604 1.01 15.24 -5.86
N SER A 605 2.23 15.72 -6.11
CA SER A 605 2.73 16.96 -5.50
C SER A 605 1.90 18.19 -5.90
N LEU A 606 1.55 18.33 -7.18
CA LEU A 606 0.70 19.43 -7.65
C LEU A 606 -0.69 19.38 -7.00
N ASP A 607 -1.28 18.20 -6.89
CA ASP A 607 -2.58 18.00 -6.24
C ASP A 607 -2.54 18.42 -4.77
N ALA A 608 -1.52 17.99 -4.02
CA ALA A 608 -1.32 18.41 -2.63
C ALA A 608 -1.11 19.92 -2.49
N ILE A 609 -0.31 20.54 -3.36
CA ILE A 609 -0.11 22.00 -3.36
C ILE A 609 -1.44 22.73 -3.60
N MET A 610 -2.21 22.32 -4.61
CA MET A 610 -3.51 22.93 -4.91
C MET A 610 -4.49 22.81 -3.73
N LYS A 611 -4.51 21.66 -3.04
CA LYS A 611 -5.32 21.48 -1.83
C LYS A 611 -4.85 22.37 -0.68
N CYS A 612 -3.54 22.51 -0.47
CA CYS A 612 -2.99 23.42 0.55
C CYS A 612 -3.42 24.88 0.32
N PHE A 613 -3.59 25.31 -0.93
CA PHE A 613 -4.10 26.64 -1.28
C PHE A 613 -5.64 26.72 -1.38
N GLY A 614 -6.37 25.66 -1.03
CA GLY A 614 -7.83 25.62 -1.10
C GLY A 614 -8.41 25.65 -2.52
N MET A 615 -7.58 25.38 -3.54
CA MET A 615 -7.98 25.44 -4.95
C MET A 615 -8.67 24.15 -5.42
N ARG A 616 -8.58 23.06 -4.64
CA ARG A 616 -9.16 21.76 -4.97
C ARG A 616 -9.54 21.00 -3.70
N GLU A 617 -10.67 20.30 -3.73
CA GLU A 617 -11.07 19.39 -2.65
C GLU A 617 -10.33 18.05 -2.72
N ALA A 618 -10.27 17.35 -1.59
CA ALA A 618 -9.78 15.98 -1.53
C ALA A 618 -10.64 15.06 -2.39
N SER A 619 -10.04 14.44 -3.41
CA SER A 619 -10.70 13.45 -4.25
C SER A 619 -10.06 12.08 -4.08
N PHE A 620 -10.91 11.05 -3.97
CA PHE A 620 -10.51 9.66 -3.87
C PHE A 620 -11.42 8.85 -4.79
N LEU A 621 -10.83 8.20 -5.78
CA LEU A 621 -11.51 7.23 -6.62
C LEU A 621 -10.93 5.85 -6.28
N PRO A 622 -11.77 4.87 -5.90
CA PRO A 622 -11.32 3.50 -5.73
C PRO A 622 -10.65 3.01 -7.02
N THR A 623 -9.55 2.27 -6.86
CA THR A 623 -8.88 1.58 -7.96
C THR A 623 -9.82 0.52 -8.51
N ASN A 624 -9.89 0.37 -9.83
CA ASN A 624 -10.72 -0.67 -10.42
C ASN A 624 -10.12 -2.05 -10.10
N LYS A 625 -10.92 -2.96 -9.53
CA LYS A 625 -10.52 -4.34 -9.24
C LYS A 625 -11.14 -5.34 -10.23
N VAL A 626 -11.91 -4.85 -11.20
CA VAL A 626 -12.40 -5.67 -12.30
C VAL A 626 -11.27 -5.94 -13.28
N ALA A 627 -11.08 -7.22 -13.60
CA ALA A 627 -10.14 -7.65 -14.63
C ALA A 627 -10.73 -7.43 -16.02
N ASP A 628 -9.97 -6.78 -16.90
CA ASP A 628 -10.20 -6.77 -18.35
C ASP A 628 -9.32 -7.84 -18.98
N ASP A 629 -9.94 -8.87 -19.57
CA ASP A 629 -9.25 -10.06 -20.08
C ASP A 629 -8.17 -9.73 -21.12
N GLU A 630 -8.39 -8.73 -21.99
CA GLU A 630 -7.39 -8.32 -22.99
C GLU A 630 -6.19 -7.66 -22.30
N GLN A 631 -6.43 -6.80 -21.31
CA GLN A 631 -5.36 -6.14 -20.55
C GLN A 631 -4.58 -7.13 -19.69
N VAL A 632 -5.27 -8.08 -19.07
CA VAL A 632 -4.65 -9.15 -18.28
C VAL A 632 -3.80 -10.04 -19.18
N ALA A 633 -4.27 -10.39 -20.38
CA ALA A 633 -3.48 -11.16 -21.34
C ALA A 633 -2.17 -10.44 -21.71
N LEU A 634 -2.23 -9.14 -22.03
CA LEU A 634 -1.03 -8.32 -22.29
C LEU A 634 -0.08 -8.29 -21.08
N TYR A 635 -0.64 -8.13 -19.88
CA TYR A 635 0.14 -8.15 -18.66
C TYR A 635 0.84 -9.49 -18.44
N GLN A 636 0.15 -10.63 -18.63
CA GLN A 636 0.76 -11.95 -18.51
C GLN A 636 1.85 -12.20 -19.57
N MET A 637 1.74 -11.61 -20.76
CA MET A 637 2.80 -11.62 -21.77
C MET A 637 4.02 -10.73 -21.43
N GLY A 638 4.00 -10.01 -20.30
CA GLY A 638 5.08 -9.10 -19.92
C GLY A 638 5.11 -7.80 -20.71
N LYS A 639 3.98 -7.37 -21.29
CA LYS A 639 3.88 -6.14 -22.08
C LYS A 639 3.23 -5.02 -21.28
N LEU A 640 3.84 -3.83 -21.30
CA LEU A 640 3.23 -2.62 -20.72
C LEU A 640 1.95 -2.26 -21.49
N ASN A 641 0.89 -1.88 -20.79
CA ASN A 641 -0.34 -1.42 -21.42
C ASN A 641 -0.37 0.12 -21.40
N PHE A 642 -0.30 0.74 -22.57
CA PHE A 642 -0.34 2.20 -22.73
C PHE A 642 -1.75 2.75 -23.02
N GLN A 643 -2.82 1.98 -22.76
CA GLN A 643 -4.19 2.51 -22.71
C GLN A 643 -4.40 3.28 -21.39
N ALA A 644 -3.70 4.39 -21.25
CA ALA A 644 -3.76 5.28 -20.09
C ALA A 644 -4.19 6.68 -20.51
N SER A 645 -4.56 7.51 -19.53
CA SER A 645 -4.95 8.89 -19.82
C SER A 645 -3.83 9.67 -20.53
N THR A 646 -4.22 10.57 -21.44
CA THR A 646 -3.29 11.47 -22.15
C THR A 646 -2.40 12.25 -21.19
N MET A 647 -2.95 12.66 -20.04
CA MET A 647 -2.23 13.37 -18.97
C MET A 647 -1.05 12.56 -18.42
N ILE A 648 -1.22 11.25 -18.25
CA ILE A 648 -0.18 10.35 -17.72
C ILE A 648 0.87 10.03 -18.77
N LEU A 649 0.46 9.75 -20.01
CA LEU A 649 1.38 9.29 -21.05
C LEU A 649 2.22 10.43 -21.63
N THR A 650 1.64 11.62 -21.81
CA THR A 650 2.31 12.72 -22.52
C THR A 650 3.66 13.10 -21.91
N PRO A 651 3.83 13.25 -20.58
CA PRO A 651 5.14 13.49 -19.97
C PRO A 651 6.18 12.40 -20.30
N ILE A 652 5.80 11.13 -20.17
CA ILE A 652 6.70 9.99 -20.40
C ILE A 652 7.17 9.98 -21.86
N ILE A 653 6.22 10.09 -22.80
CA ILE A 653 6.52 10.02 -24.23
C ILE A 653 7.32 11.26 -24.69
N THR A 654 7.00 12.45 -24.20
CA THR A 654 7.74 13.69 -24.49
C THR A 654 9.21 13.55 -24.08
N LEU A 655 9.49 13.08 -22.86
CA LEU A 655 10.86 12.94 -22.37
C LEU A 655 11.65 11.86 -23.12
N ILE A 656 11.00 10.78 -23.54
CA ILE A 656 11.63 9.75 -24.38
C ILE A 656 11.96 10.29 -25.77
N ILE A 657 11.04 11.01 -26.43
CA ILE A 657 11.30 11.62 -27.73
C ILE A 657 12.43 12.66 -27.62
N LEU A 658 12.38 13.52 -26.60
CA LEU A 658 13.45 14.49 -26.33
C LEU A 658 14.80 13.78 -26.19
N ASN A 659 14.87 12.70 -25.40
CA ASN A 659 16.12 11.95 -25.23
C ASN A 659 16.59 11.27 -26.53
N ILE A 660 15.69 10.75 -27.37
CA ILE A 660 16.05 10.17 -28.68
C ILE A 660 16.65 11.25 -29.60
N VAL A 661 15.97 12.39 -29.76
CA VAL A 661 16.44 13.50 -30.60
C VAL A 661 17.78 14.01 -30.08
N SER A 662 17.90 14.18 -28.76
CA SER A 662 19.12 14.63 -28.10
C SER A 662 20.28 13.66 -28.23
N PHE A 663 20.02 12.36 -28.14
CA PHE A 663 21.03 11.33 -28.33
C PHE A 663 21.59 11.36 -29.76
N ILE A 664 20.71 11.34 -30.77
CA ILE A 664 21.10 11.31 -32.18
C ILE A 664 21.86 12.59 -32.54
N GLY A 665 21.28 13.76 -32.24
CA GLY A 665 21.92 15.04 -32.54
C GLY A 665 23.21 15.27 -31.75
N GLY A 666 23.24 14.84 -30.49
CA GLY A 666 24.41 14.91 -29.62
C GLY A 666 25.58 14.07 -30.11
N VAL A 667 25.31 12.82 -30.51
CA VAL A 667 26.31 11.90 -31.07
C VAL A 667 26.84 12.45 -32.39
N ALA A 668 25.97 12.92 -33.28
CA ALA A 668 26.38 13.54 -34.54
C ALA A 668 27.30 14.75 -34.30
N ARG A 669 26.91 15.64 -33.38
CA ARG A 669 27.72 16.80 -33.00
C ARG A 669 29.06 16.40 -32.40
N MET A 670 29.09 15.40 -31.51
CA MET A 670 30.30 14.89 -30.88
C MET A 670 31.33 14.43 -31.92
N PHE A 671 30.89 13.73 -32.98
CA PHE A 671 31.78 13.33 -34.07
C PHE A 671 32.24 14.52 -34.92
N ILE A 672 31.34 15.46 -35.25
CA ILE A 672 31.68 16.63 -36.06
C ILE A 672 32.66 17.56 -35.33
N ALA A 673 32.46 17.79 -34.04
CA ALA A 673 33.26 18.71 -33.24
C ALA A 673 34.48 18.05 -32.57
N GLY A 674 34.63 16.73 -32.64
CA GLY A 674 35.71 15.99 -31.96
C GLY A 674 35.64 16.04 -30.42
N SER A 675 34.49 16.37 -29.83
CA SER A 675 34.33 16.64 -28.39
C SER A 675 34.02 15.39 -27.54
N TRP A 676 34.55 14.22 -27.94
CA TRP A 676 34.33 12.95 -27.24
C TRP A 676 34.67 13.01 -25.74
N ASN A 677 35.82 13.61 -25.42
CA ASN A 677 36.32 13.69 -24.05
C ASN A 677 35.36 14.44 -23.10
N GLU A 678 34.61 15.42 -23.62
CA GLU A 678 33.73 16.30 -22.86
C GLU A 678 32.28 15.80 -22.78
N THR A 679 31.82 15.10 -23.82
CA THR A 679 30.41 14.73 -23.99
C THR A 679 30.09 13.29 -23.63
N PHE A 680 31.12 12.44 -23.42
CA PHE A 680 30.96 11.02 -23.15
C PHE A 680 29.94 10.70 -22.06
N GLY A 681 30.00 11.37 -20.90
CA GLY A 681 29.09 11.12 -19.78
C GLY A 681 27.61 11.37 -20.13
N GLN A 682 27.32 12.44 -20.86
CA GLN A 682 25.96 12.74 -21.32
C GLN A 682 25.47 11.72 -22.34
N VAL A 683 26.31 11.34 -23.31
CA VAL A 683 25.97 10.33 -24.33
C VAL A 683 25.70 8.97 -23.68
N PHE A 684 26.55 8.55 -22.75
CA PHE A 684 26.38 7.30 -22.01
C PHE A 684 25.08 7.27 -21.21
N LEU A 685 24.79 8.31 -20.43
CA LEU A 685 23.56 8.39 -19.63
C LEU A 685 22.31 8.45 -20.51
N SER A 686 22.36 9.19 -21.61
CA SER A 686 21.28 9.25 -22.58
C SER A 686 20.98 7.87 -23.17
N LEU A 687 22.02 7.13 -23.61
CA LEU A 687 21.89 5.76 -24.09
C LEU A 687 21.34 4.81 -23.01
N TYR A 688 21.85 4.91 -21.78
CA TYR A 688 21.38 4.12 -20.65
C TYR A 688 19.88 4.28 -20.41
N ILE A 689 19.39 5.53 -20.41
CA ILE A 689 17.96 5.83 -20.23
C ILE A 689 17.12 5.24 -21.37
N LEU A 690 17.60 5.32 -22.62
CA LEU A 690 16.91 4.72 -23.78
C LEU A 690 16.85 3.18 -23.66
N MET A 691 17.92 2.53 -23.21
CA MET A 691 17.96 1.08 -23.01
C MET A 691 16.99 0.63 -21.91
N VAL A 692 17.00 1.30 -20.74
CA VAL A 692 16.07 0.99 -19.63
C VAL A 692 14.62 1.17 -20.07
N ASN A 693 14.34 2.20 -20.87
CA ASN A 693 13.00 2.55 -21.33
C ASN A 693 12.66 1.98 -22.72
N TYR A 694 13.41 1.01 -23.22
CA TYR A 694 13.13 0.37 -24.51
C TYR A 694 11.67 -0.11 -24.66
N PRO A 695 11.01 -0.70 -23.64
CA PRO A 695 9.59 -1.09 -23.76
C PRO A 695 8.62 0.07 -24.04
N VAL A 696 8.98 1.30 -23.66
CA VAL A 696 8.20 2.51 -24.00
C VAL A 696 8.42 2.87 -25.48
N ILE A 697 9.67 2.79 -25.95
CA ILE A 697 10.05 3.03 -27.35
C ILE A 697 9.38 1.98 -28.26
N GLU A 698 9.43 0.71 -27.87
CA GLU A 698 8.74 -0.38 -28.54
C GLU A 698 7.22 -0.15 -28.59
N GLY A 699 6.62 0.26 -27.47
CA GLY A 699 5.21 0.64 -27.38
C GLY A 699 4.82 1.80 -28.29
N MET A 700 5.73 2.73 -28.53
CA MET A 700 5.52 3.90 -29.37
C MET A 700 5.68 3.61 -30.87
N LEU A 701 6.75 2.90 -31.24
CA LEU A 701 7.20 2.79 -32.63
C LEU A 701 6.91 1.43 -33.28
N LEU A 702 6.95 0.34 -32.50
CA LEU A 702 6.97 -1.02 -33.05
C LEU A 702 5.64 -1.77 -32.84
N ARG A 703 4.95 -1.51 -31.73
CA ARG A 703 3.72 -2.24 -31.38
C ARG A 703 2.52 -1.84 -32.23
N LYS A 704 1.73 -2.85 -32.59
CA LYS A 704 0.49 -2.74 -33.39
C LYS A 704 -0.75 -3.22 -32.65
N ASP A 705 -0.60 -3.78 -31.45
CA ASP A 705 -1.72 -4.21 -30.60
C ASP A 705 -2.39 -3.02 -29.90
N LYS A 706 -3.58 -3.25 -29.30
CA LYS A 706 -4.37 -2.21 -28.62
C LYS A 706 -3.65 -1.56 -27.43
N GLY A 707 -2.66 -2.24 -26.84
CA GLY A 707 -1.87 -1.72 -25.72
C GLY A 707 -0.69 -0.83 -26.13
N ARG A 708 -0.54 -0.48 -27.42
CA ARG A 708 0.47 0.48 -27.92
C ARG A 708 0.21 1.90 -27.42
N VAL A 709 1.23 2.77 -27.54
CA VAL A 709 1.04 4.20 -27.28
C VAL A 709 0.09 4.79 -28.34
N PRO A 710 -0.97 5.53 -27.92
CA PRO A 710 -1.89 6.15 -28.87
C PRO A 710 -1.21 7.21 -29.74
N THR A 711 -1.48 7.19 -31.05
CA THR A 711 -0.92 8.16 -32.01
C THR A 711 -1.16 9.63 -31.63
N PRO A 712 -2.35 10.03 -31.13
CA PRO A 712 -2.57 11.42 -30.70
C PRO A 712 -1.63 11.87 -29.58
N VAL A 713 -1.28 10.96 -28.66
CA VAL A 713 -0.33 11.23 -27.57
C VAL A 713 1.07 11.46 -28.13
N THR A 714 1.50 10.63 -29.09
CA THR A 714 2.79 10.79 -29.76
C THR A 714 2.88 12.13 -30.49
N LEU A 715 1.84 12.53 -31.23
CA LEU A 715 1.78 13.81 -31.93
C LEU A 715 1.85 15.00 -30.96
N LEU A 716 1.07 14.97 -29.88
CA LEU A 716 1.12 16.00 -28.84
C LEU A 716 2.52 16.08 -28.20
N SER A 717 3.12 14.92 -27.90
CA SER A 717 4.46 14.84 -27.31
C SER A 717 5.54 15.37 -28.25
N LEU A 718 5.40 15.18 -29.56
CA LEU A 718 6.29 15.79 -30.57
C LEU A 718 6.21 17.31 -30.55
N VAL A 719 4.99 17.88 -30.50
CA VAL A 719 4.79 19.34 -30.42
C VAL A 719 5.44 19.91 -29.15
N ILE A 720 5.22 19.28 -28.00
CA ILE A 720 5.83 19.69 -26.74
C ILE A 720 7.35 19.54 -26.80
N THR A 721 7.86 18.47 -27.41
CA THR A 721 9.31 18.27 -27.59
C THR A 721 9.92 19.38 -28.43
N ILE A 722 9.29 19.77 -29.55
CA ILE A 722 9.75 20.89 -30.39
C ILE A 722 9.78 22.18 -29.56
N PHE A 723 8.74 22.45 -28.78
CA PHE A 723 8.72 23.61 -27.89
C PHE A 723 9.89 23.58 -26.87
N LEU A 724 10.15 22.43 -26.23
CA LEU A 724 11.26 22.27 -25.30
C LEU A 724 12.62 22.44 -25.98
N LEU A 725 12.79 21.95 -27.21
CA LEU A 725 14.00 22.13 -28.01
C LEU A 725 14.23 23.61 -28.36
N CYS A 726 13.19 24.32 -28.81
CA CYS A 726 13.25 25.75 -29.10
C CYS A 726 13.57 26.57 -27.84
N LEU A 727 12.87 26.29 -26.74
CA LEU A 727 13.11 26.95 -25.45
C LEU A 727 14.52 26.68 -24.94
N GLY A 728 14.98 25.43 -25.02
CA GLY A 728 16.32 25.02 -24.65
C GLY A 728 17.38 25.72 -25.49
N HIS A 729 17.19 25.78 -26.81
CA HIS A 729 18.11 26.49 -27.69
C HIS A 729 18.19 27.99 -27.38
N MET A 730 17.05 28.64 -27.13
CA MET A 730 17.04 30.04 -26.72
C MET A 730 17.76 30.22 -25.38
N THR A 731 17.34 29.50 -24.34
CA THR A 731 17.86 29.70 -22.97
C THR A 731 19.32 29.32 -22.80
N LEU A 732 19.85 28.37 -23.59
CA LEU A 732 21.25 27.93 -23.52
C LEU A 732 22.20 28.69 -24.47
N SER A 733 21.66 29.54 -25.35
CA SER A 733 22.48 30.34 -26.29
C SER A 733 22.87 31.72 -25.74
N TRP A 734 22.26 32.17 -24.64
CA TRP A 734 22.60 33.39 -23.89
C TRP A 734 23.54 33.05 -22.73
#